data_AF-A0ABD2KXS1-F1
#
_entry.id   AF-A0ABD2KXS1-F1
#
_cell.length_a   1.000
_cell.length_b   1.000
_cell.length_c   1.000
_cell.angle_alpha   90.00
_cell.angle_beta   90.00
_cell.angle_gamma   90.00
#
_symmetry.space_group_name_H-M   'P 1'
#
loop_
_entity.id
_entity.type
_entity.pdbx_description
1 polymer ?
#
loop_
_entity_poly.entity_id
_entity_poly.type
_entity_poly.pdbx_seq_one_letter_code
_entity_poly.pdbx_strand_id
1 'polypeptide(L)'
;MSSDDERPPVFGGSYGPVRDIDEPFEDAPSLVEIQEDIKAKQEPKSKGQLNPEQFHGEHYLCLDAAHTESGRFRAYRFLGRFLLDYIWNSDYPENVLKSIFMMCLNYAMNGAEAMNIAANHFIFLLTARHLDYEIAVHFKKVKKIEDSMAETILTRFEIVDQSNKSKERPSICEESFVIDVTAIESGFQKKKLAGRGRINSFEIPYNISVGATYNLVNNDNFCLFRAFEWLRMKHVLQQQRFSDYKRNERRQQSDITTLCQACGINMNLPFYSIEEYGERIQAYYNKHHPGVFRLFCFGTFGKMKPLWKSKVIEYKQELCVLFTEGESGQAGHLNPIKSTGRLFGSKTNYCFGCEIPYTHQTRHNGNCKWKCRNCQRVGNTFRGTCKDRFHAPRECYIPYRPKKKTEKRIIFFDFECTTDFQPDPEISRFKHQVNFCYAHVTCTNCIEKGIWNQTLEQKCGICGDYRTYAWAPFDFYNTEVERRFRVDDPLAAFTKWLLQFETETLGLDHNERGKKRKHTVKHNNNNEEACFFDNEADDDEDNYGNDAENNYMLGYDEGGEKPKSVKTYAYAHAGSRYDHVLIFGEMLRMGIRPDLVRQGNHLLEMKAHKKGAITTTIFRDSYKLIPLKLASFVKTFGLNIDGVENKKYFPHKFNKDANYGNVLDTLPPLQDYSPESHFPEERMKLEKWHADNINTRFDLREIIADYCKTDVQILVHGVLKMRELFMAETKHDLTDSITIPSACMKYFVALSHQDNERIAIVPHFGYEKRGKQSTIARKYLKWRAEEEMRDNGWTLRFIESPGGEYKYGNYSLDGMMERPGMTKNLAIEVNGCYWHACPNCFPDQEAIVGGGETAGVIRARDAKRVKQIARDFELEIIWECHLMRMLEEDPAMKAFFDNTPDSGPIEFRDAFFGGRTGPDCLAMGIMKPNGEQLNRSIKIKDFNSLYPSRNMFTKYPIGHPTLLKIDKDVEWTKPEHMVDNDGMPLEGIIKCFVVPPRHCLFDIPVIPVRMNNRTLFMLCRRCSEMYPKGLVDPDYNCSHFEDHERGFSTTITHIELEAALRAGYRVTRVFSAYVWRLSCDWSESLFHSYLFKFLKIKEEASGYPAKCLEDGISEEEREKRQQQHIDNCYAKSKVRLEAPRIKPNPGLRYIAKLCLNSLWGRFALRNRLTKTEIVDNDADLGKLLNDDKVELSSLDQLTDRFWMVCYKTKDEHVVQV
;
A
#
# COMPACT_ATOMS: atom_id res chain seq x y z
N MET A 1 -17.20 -63.28 47.72
CA MET A 1 -17.74 -64.10 46.61
C MET A 1 -18.86 -63.31 45.99
N SER A 2 -18.89 -63.18 44.65
CA SER A 2 -19.91 -62.49 43.82
C SER A 2 -20.21 -61.01 44.19
N SER A 3 -20.40 -60.10 43.25
CA SER A 3 -20.11 -60.13 41.80
C SER A 3 -20.06 -58.67 41.31
N ASP A 4 -19.73 -58.50 40.04
CA ASP A 4 -19.56 -57.24 39.33
C ASP A 4 -20.81 -56.34 39.38
N ASP A 5 -20.62 -55.01 39.46
CA ASP A 5 -20.93 -54.13 38.32
C ASP A 5 -20.27 -52.74 38.48
N GLU A 6 -20.18 -51.96 37.39
CA GLU A 6 -19.48 -50.67 37.33
C GLU A 6 -20.42 -49.44 37.49
N ARG A 7 -20.01 -48.44 38.28
CA ARG A 7 -19.55 -47.09 37.81
C ARG A 7 -19.48 -46.02 38.92
N PRO A 8 -18.57 -45.02 38.80
CA PRO A 8 -18.35 -43.98 39.79
C PRO A 8 -19.23 -42.73 39.59
N PRO A 9 -19.38 -41.88 40.63
CA PRO A 9 -19.99 -40.56 40.53
C PRO A 9 -19.00 -39.46 40.08
N VAL A 10 -19.61 -38.34 39.69
CA VAL A 10 -19.01 -37.06 39.25
C VAL A 10 -18.19 -36.38 40.37
N PHE A 11 -17.05 -35.75 40.05
CA PHE A 11 -16.76 -34.31 40.21
C PHE A 11 -15.25 -33.99 40.12
N GLY A 12 -14.92 -32.84 39.51
CA GLY A 12 -13.53 -32.41 39.27
C GLY A 12 -12.96 -31.48 40.35
N GLY A 13 -11.70 -31.06 40.17
CA GLY A 13 -11.05 -30.10 41.07
C GLY A 13 -9.66 -29.64 40.63
N SER A 14 -9.53 -28.32 40.40
CA SER A 14 -8.31 -27.47 40.51
C SER A 14 -6.95 -27.96 39.97
N TYR A 15 -6.37 -27.18 39.05
CA TYR A 15 -4.92 -27.20 38.77
C TYR A 15 -4.10 -26.75 39.99
N GLY A 16 -3.02 -27.49 40.28
CA GLY A 16 -1.89 -27.05 41.10
C GLY A 16 -0.76 -26.45 40.24
N PRO A 17 0.25 -25.81 40.85
CA PRO A 17 1.37 -25.20 40.13
C PRO A 17 2.34 -26.23 39.55
N VAL A 18 3.08 -25.79 38.52
CA VAL A 18 4.14 -26.55 37.84
C VAL A 18 5.19 -27.05 38.83
N ARG A 19 5.65 -28.29 38.64
CA ARG A 19 6.91 -28.80 39.17
C ARG A 19 7.94 -28.87 38.05
N ASP A 20 9.20 -28.71 38.41
CA ASP A 20 10.33 -28.99 37.52
C ASP A 20 10.32 -30.47 37.08
N ILE A 21 10.70 -30.74 35.84
CA ILE A 21 10.77 -32.09 35.26
C ILE A 21 12.19 -32.32 34.75
N ASP A 22 13.00 -32.97 35.58
CA ASP A 22 14.29 -33.61 35.23
C ASP A 22 14.14 -35.14 35.34
N GLU A 23 13.08 -35.70 34.74
CA GLU A 23 12.90 -37.14 34.52
C GLU A 23 12.46 -37.39 33.07
N PRO A 24 12.87 -38.50 32.44
CA PRO A 24 12.57 -38.77 31.03
C PRO A 24 11.10 -39.14 30.81
N PHE A 25 10.50 -38.58 29.76
CA PHE A 25 9.23 -39.09 29.23
C PHE A 25 9.48 -40.39 28.46
N GLU A 26 9.04 -41.52 29.01
CA GLU A 26 8.88 -42.78 28.27
C GLU A 26 7.55 -42.75 27.48
N ASP A 27 7.57 -43.41 26.32
CA ASP A 27 6.43 -43.82 25.47
C ASP A 27 5.36 -42.77 25.12
N ALA A 28 5.70 -41.94 24.12
CA ALA A 28 4.68 -41.39 23.21
C ALA A 28 4.15 -42.50 22.28
N PRO A 29 2.86 -42.48 21.85
CA PRO A 29 2.31 -43.49 20.96
C PRO A 29 3.04 -43.55 19.62
N SER A 30 3.27 -44.77 19.12
CA SER A 30 3.93 -44.97 17.83
C SER A 30 3.06 -44.53 16.65
N LEU A 31 3.69 -44.19 15.53
CA LEU A 31 2.97 -43.92 14.26
C LEU A 31 2.04 -45.06 13.83
N VAL A 32 2.32 -46.31 14.25
CA VAL A 32 1.47 -47.48 13.94
C VAL A 32 0.14 -47.40 14.69
N GLU A 33 0.17 -47.10 15.99
CA GLU A 33 -1.03 -46.97 16.83
C GLU A 33 -1.90 -45.79 16.39
N ILE A 34 -1.28 -44.68 16.01
CA ILE A 34 -1.98 -43.51 15.43
C ILE A 34 -2.63 -43.86 14.08
N GLN A 35 -1.97 -44.66 13.23
CA GLN A 35 -2.56 -45.13 11.97
C GLN A 35 -3.74 -46.09 12.19
N GLU A 36 -3.72 -46.95 13.20
CA GLU A 36 -4.85 -47.83 13.52
C GLU A 36 -6.05 -47.06 14.08
N ASP A 37 -5.82 -46.10 14.98
CA ASP A 37 -6.89 -45.26 15.56
C ASP A 37 -7.52 -44.31 14.53
N ILE A 38 -6.77 -43.87 13.50
CA ILE A 38 -7.31 -43.13 12.34
C ILE A 38 -8.13 -44.06 11.42
N LYS A 39 -7.66 -45.29 11.17
CA LYS A 39 -8.41 -46.28 10.35
C LYS A 39 -9.75 -46.66 10.99
N ALA A 40 -9.83 -46.66 12.33
CA ALA A 40 -11.07 -46.91 13.06
C ALA A 40 -12.16 -45.82 12.91
N LYS A 41 -11.84 -44.65 12.33
CA LYS A 41 -12.69 -43.44 12.36
C LYS A 41 -13.11 -42.91 10.98
N GLN A 42 -12.94 -43.68 9.89
CA GLN A 42 -13.28 -43.21 8.54
C GLN A 42 -14.78 -43.35 8.21
N GLU A 43 -15.44 -42.23 7.94
CA GLU A 43 -16.79 -42.13 7.37
C GLU A 43 -16.80 -42.22 5.81
N PRO A 44 -17.96 -42.49 5.17
CA PRO A 44 -18.04 -42.66 3.71
C PRO A 44 -17.65 -41.40 2.92
N LYS A 45 -16.70 -41.56 1.99
CA LYS A 45 -16.00 -40.46 1.29
C LYS A 45 -16.90 -39.66 0.35
N SER A 46 -16.72 -38.34 0.37
CA SER A 46 -17.40 -37.39 -0.52
C SER A 46 -16.67 -37.19 -1.86
N LYS A 47 -17.28 -36.45 -2.79
CA LYS A 47 -16.64 -36.11 -4.08
C LYS A 47 -15.60 -35.01 -3.90
N GLY A 48 -14.31 -35.37 -4.02
CA GLY A 48 -13.18 -34.43 -4.00
C GLY A 48 -12.12 -34.77 -2.95
N GLN A 49 -12.50 -35.50 -1.90
CA GLN A 49 -11.58 -36.09 -0.93
C GLN A 49 -10.69 -37.16 -1.59
N LEU A 50 -9.41 -37.13 -1.25
CA LEU A 50 -8.41 -38.11 -1.65
C LEU A 50 -8.22 -39.14 -0.52
N ASN A 51 -7.33 -40.13 -0.70
CA ASN A 51 -6.96 -41.01 0.42
C ASN A 51 -5.70 -40.48 1.11
N PRO A 52 -5.75 -40.00 2.38
CA PRO A 52 -4.57 -39.40 3.02
C PRO A 52 -3.38 -40.38 3.14
N GLU A 53 -3.64 -41.69 3.20
CA GLU A 53 -2.63 -42.76 3.20
C GLU A 53 -1.72 -42.73 1.96
N GLN A 54 -2.18 -42.18 0.83
CA GLN A 54 -1.37 -42.02 -0.39
C GLN A 54 -0.31 -40.91 -0.28
N PHE A 55 -0.36 -40.11 0.80
CA PHE A 55 0.51 -38.96 1.06
C PHE A 55 1.21 -39.07 2.43
N HIS A 56 1.28 -40.27 3.01
CA HIS A 56 2.12 -40.56 4.17
C HIS A 56 3.58 -40.78 3.75
N GLY A 57 4.53 -40.56 4.67
CA GLY A 57 5.94 -40.90 4.49
C GLY A 57 6.58 -41.34 5.81
N GLU A 58 7.85 -41.74 5.74
CA GLU A 58 8.60 -42.38 6.84
C GLU A 58 8.69 -41.52 8.12
N HIS A 59 8.57 -40.20 8.00
CA HIS A 59 8.65 -39.23 9.11
C HIS A 59 7.50 -38.20 9.11
N TYR A 60 6.42 -38.46 8.37
CA TYR A 60 5.28 -37.53 8.28
C TYR A 60 3.96 -38.20 7.93
N LEU A 61 2.87 -37.69 8.51
CA LEU A 61 1.52 -38.18 8.34
C LEU A 61 0.66 -37.12 7.64
N CYS A 62 0.03 -37.48 6.52
CA CYS A 62 -1.02 -36.64 5.93
C CYS A 62 -2.34 -36.92 6.66
N LEU A 63 -2.92 -35.88 7.27
CA LEU A 63 -4.14 -35.96 8.07
C LEU A 63 -5.40 -35.88 7.21
N ASP A 64 -5.36 -35.08 6.14
CA ASP A 64 -6.46 -34.89 5.18
C ASP A 64 -5.90 -34.37 3.84
N ALA A 65 -6.53 -34.72 2.73
CA ALA A 65 -6.14 -34.31 1.39
C ALA A 65 -7.35 -34.18 0.44
N ALA A 66 -7.40 -33.09 -0.31
CA ALA A 66 -8.48 -32.76 -1.22
C ALA A 66 -7.95 -32.11 -2.52
N HIS A 67 -8.81 -32.06 -3.54
CA HIS A 67 -8.52 -31.34 -4.78
C HIS A 67 -9.76 -30.58 -5.28
N THR A 68 -9.54 -29.53 -6.05
CA THR A 68 -10.58 -28.76 -6.74
C THR A 68 -10.16 -28.41 -8.16
N GLU A 69 -11.13 -28.41 -9.07
CA GLU A 69 -10.92 -28.16 -10.50
C GLU A 69 -11.68 -26.90 -10.95
N SER A 70 -11.16 -26.20 -11.97
CA SER A 70 -11.89 -25.13 -12.62
C SER A 70 -11.61 -25.05 -14.11
N GLY A 71 -12.50 -25.68 -14.89
CA GLY A 71 -12.49 -25.63 -16.36
C GLY A 71 -12.73 -24.23 -16.95
N ARG A 72 -13.14 -23.25 -16.13
CA ARG A 72 -13.23 -21.84 -16.53
C ARG A 72 -11.85 -21.18 -16.56
N PHE A 73 -11.14 -21.20 -15.42
CA PHE A 73 -9.84 -20.56 -15.26
C PHE A 73 -8.68 -21.35 -15.90
N ARG A 74 -8.96 -22.56 -16.43
CA ARG A 74 -7.96 -23.58 -16.77
C ARG A 74 -7.00 -23.79 -15.61
N ALA A 75 -7.56 -24.14 -14.45
CA ALA A 75 -6.80 -24.35 -13.23
C ALA A 75 -7.19 -25.63 -12.48
N TYR A 76 -6.18 -26.25 -11.89
CA TYR A 76 -6.27 -27.38 -10.97
C TYR A 76 -5.62 -26.99 -9.63
N ARG A 77 -6.20 -27.40 -8.51
CA ARG A 77 -5.74 -27.07 -7.16
C ARG A 77 -5.73 -28.31 -6.26
N PHE A 78 -4.64 -28.51 -5.53
CA PHE A 78 -4.46 -29.55 -4.51
C PHE A 78 -4.30 -28.91 -3.13
N LEU A 79 -4.88 -29.52 -2.10
CA LEU A 79 -4.81 -29.12 -0.70
C LEU A 79 -4.48 -30.34 0.17
N GLY A 80 -3.48 -30.24 1.05
CA GLY A 80 -3.11 -31.33 1.97
C GLY A 80 -2.69 -30.81 3.34
N ARG A 81 -3.14 -31.49 4.39
CA ARG A 81 -2.76 -31.22 5.79
C ARG A 81 -1.79 -32.29 6.28
N PHE A 82 -0.71 -31.88 6.93
CA PHE A 82 0.41 -32.75 7.31
C PHE A 82 0.82 -32.53 8.77
N LEU A 83 1.43 -33.55 9.36
CA LEU A 83 2.06 -33.55 10.68
C LEU A 83 3.43 -34.25 10.55
N LEU A 84 4.46 -33.77 11.23
CA LEU A 84 5.76 -34.44 11.30
C LEU A 84 5.81 -35.35 12.54
N ASP A 85 6.64 -36.39 12.49
CA ASP A 85 7.01 -37.16 13.69
C ASP A 85 8.16 -36.47 14.46
N TYR A 86 8.28 -36.74 15.76
CA TYR A 86 9.12 -35.96 16.69
C TYR A 86 10.58 -36.43 16.67
N ILE A 87 11.34 -36.00 15.66
CA ILE A 87 12.73 -36.44 15.47
C ILE A 87 13.72 -35.74 16.44
N TRP A 88 13.82 -36.24 17.67
CA TRP A 88 14.95 -35.90 18.55
C TRP A 88 16.28 -36.30 17.89
N ASN A 89 17.28 -35.41 17.96
CA ASN A 89 18.67 -35.64 17.50
C ASN A 89 18.85 -36.04 16.02
N SER A 90 18.06 -35.49 15.09
CA SER A 90 18.41 -35.49 13.66
C SER A 90 18.67 -34.08 13.11
N ASP A 91 19.68 -33.95 12.25
CA ASP A 91 20.08 -32.67 11.65
C ASP A 91 19.20 -32.23 10.44
N TYR A 92 18.14 -32.98 10.09
CA TYR A 92 17.54 -32.92 8.74
C TYR A 92 16.00 -32.82 8.62
N PRO A 93 15.26 -32.01 9.41
CA PRO A 93 13.83 -31.75 9.16
C PRO A 93 13.58 -31.11 7.78
N GLU A 94 14.56 -30.37 7.26
CA GLU A 94 14.57 -29.73 5.95
C GLU A 94 14.37 -30.71 4.78
N ASN A 95 15.03 -31.87 4.82
CA ASN A 95 14.92 -32.89 3.76
C ASN A 95 13.51 -33.53 3.73
N VAL A 96 12.88 -33.67 4.90
CA VAL A 96 11.51 -34.17 5.03
C VAL A 96 10.54 -33.16 4.41
N LEU A 97 10.63 -31.88 4.80
CA LEU A 97 9.81 -30.80 4.24
C LEU A 97 9.98 -30.66 2.72
N LYS A 98 11.21 -30.68 2.21
CA LYS A 98 11.51 -30.65 0.76
C LYS A 98 10.82 -31.79 0.01
N SER A 99 10.80 -32.98 0.59
CA SER A 99 10.14 -34.17 0.01
C SER A 99 8.61 -34.00 -0.07
N ILE A 100 7.99 -33.49 1.00
CA ILE A 100 6.55 -33.16 1.02
C ILE A 100 6.23 -32.09 -0.04
N PHE A 101 7.03 -31.03 -0.14
CA PHE A 101 6.81 -29.96 -1.13
C PHE A 101 6.88 -30.48 -2.57
N MET A 102 7.84 -31.35 -2.88
CA MET A 102 7.95 -32.00 -4.20
C MET A 102 6.76 -32.90 -4.51
N MET A 103 6.27 -33.68 -3.54
CA MET A 103 5.08 -34.52 -3.70
C MET A 103 3.85 -33.68 -4.08
N CYS A 104 3.57 -32.60 -3.33
CA CYS A 104 2.43 -31.72 -3.56
C CYS A 104 2.50 -31.00 -4.92
N LEU A 105 3.69 -30.53 -5.32
CA LEU A 105 3.93 -29.89 -6.63
C LEU A 105 3.68 -30.85 -7.80
N ASN A 106 4.21 -32.08 -7.73
CA ASN A 106 4.02 -33.07 -8.79
C ASN A 106 2.55 -33.54 -8.90
N TYR A 107 1.85 -33.71 -7.77
CA TYR A 107 0.43 -34.05 -7.78
C TYR A 107 -0.42 -32.97 -8.47
N ALA A 108 -0.13 -31.69 -8.21
CA ALA A 108 -0.81 -30.57 -8.87
C ALA A 108 -0.52 -30.49 -10.39
N MET A 109 0.71 -30.83 -10.82
CA MET A 109 1.07 -30.86 -12.24
C MET A 109 0.34 -32.00 -12.96
N ASN A 110 0.42 -33.22 -12.43
CA ASN A 110 -0.21 -34.40 -13.05
C ASN A 110 -1.74 -34.25 -13.15
N GLY A 111 -2.38 -33.63 -12.15
CA GLY A 111 -3.81 -33.32 -12.18
C GLY A 111 -4.18 -32.26 -13.23
N ALA A 112 -3.35 -31.24 -13.44
CA ALA A 112 -3.54 -30.25 -14.51
C ALA A 112 -3.38 -30.87 -15.91
N GLU A 113 -2.36 -31.71 -16.12
CA GLU A 113 -2.14 -32.42 -17.38
C GLU A 113 -3.29 -33.37 -17.73
N ALA A 114 -3.81 -34.12 -16.74
CA ALA A 114 -4.99 -34.98 -16.90
C ALA A 114 -6.24 -34.22 -17.37
N MET A 115 -6.32 -32.91 -17.15
CA MET A 115 -7.41 -32.03 -17.56
C MET A 115 -7.13 -31.24 -18.86
N ASN A 116 -6.05 -31.56 -19.58
CA ASN A 116 -5.56 -30.80 -20.76
C ASN A 116 -5.25 -29.32 -20.46
N ILE A 117 -4.90 -28.99 -19.21
CA ILE A 117 -4.42 -27.66 -18.84
C ILE A 117 -2.91 -27.61 -19.10
N ALA A 118 -2.48 -26.83 -20.10
CA ALA A 118 -1.06 -26.61 -20.39
C ALA A 118 -0.45 -25.62 -19.37
N ALA A 119 -0.39 -26.04 -18.11
CA ALA A 119 -0.02 -25.21 -16.98
C ALA A 119 1.43 -24.70 -17.08
N ASN A 120 1.57 -23.42 -17.46
CA ASN A 120 2.80 -22.66 -17.44
C ASN A 120 2.89 -21.68 -16.25
N HIS A 121 2.17 -21.90 -15.16
CA HIS A 121 2.26 -21.21 -13.87
C HIS A 121 1.90 -22.17 -12.75
N PHE A 122 2.58 -22.07 -11.60
CA PHE A 122 2.26 -22.81 -10.37
C PHE A 122 2.37 -21.90 -9.14
N ILE A 123 1.36 -21.88 -8.29
CA ILE A 123 1.33 -21.14 -7.02
C ILE A 123 1.34 -22.17 -5.89
N PHE A 124 2.24 -22.01 -4.93
CA PHE A 124 2.39 -22.83 -3.73
C PHE A 124 2.17 -21.97 -2.49
N LEU A 125 1.44 -22.49 -1.50
CA LEU A 125 1.09 -21.85 -0.24
C LEU A 125 1.35 -22.84 0.91
N LEU A 126 1.94 -22.35 2.01
CA LEU A 126 2.17 -23.09 3.24
C LEU A 126 1.70 -22.28 4.47
N THR A 127 0.83 -22.88 5.27
CA THR A 127 0.15 -22.25 6.41
C THR A 127 0.22 -23.13 7.66
N ALA A 128 0.59 -22.55 8.81
CA ALA A 128 0.65 -23.21 10.11
C ALA A 128 0.33 -22.21 11.23
N ARG A 129 -0.16 -22.68 12.39
CA ARG A 129 -0.64 -21.82 13.50
C ARG A 129 0.42 -20.87 14.06
N HIS A 130 1.70 -21.22 13.95
CA HIS A 130 2.81 -20.45 14.54
C HIS A 130 3.52 -19.50 13.55
N LEU A 131 3.12 -19.51 12.28
CA LEU A 131 3.60 -18.55 11.28
C LEU A 131 2.80 -17.23 11.40
N ASP A 132 3.49 -16.10 11.61
CA ASP A 132 2.84 -14.77 11.62
C ASP A 132 2.27 -14.39 10.23
N TYR A 133 2.74 -15.03 9.15
CA TYR A 133 2.29 -14.88 7.76
C TYR A 133 2.45 -16.18 6.97
N GLU A 134 1.55 -16.45 6.03
CA GLU A 134 1.63 -17.61 5.14
C GLU A 134 2.78 -17.51 4.13
N ILE A 135 3.39 -18.64 3.78
CA ILE A 135 4.54 -18.72 2.88
C ILE A 135 4.03 -18.97 1.45
N ALA A 136 3.99 -17.92 0.64
CA ALA A 136 3.54 -17.96 -0.74
C ALA A 136 4.72 -17.92 -1.74
N VAL A 137 4.70 -18.82 -2.73
CA VAL A 137 5.66 -18.89 -3.84
C VAL A 137 4.91 -19.03 -5.17
N HIS A 138 5.30 -18.26 -6.20
CA HIS A 138 4.68 -18.32 -7.53
C HIS A 138 5.74 -18.53 -8.61
N PHE A 139 5.72 -19.72 -9.20
CA PHE A 139 6.54 -20.14 -10.33
C PHE A 139 5.85 -19.78 -11.65
N LYS A 140 6.61 -19.25 -12.62
CA LYS A 140 6.10 -18.85 -13.94
C LYS A 140 6.87 -19.57 -15.05
N LYS A 141 6.16 -19.85 -16.15
CA LYS A 141 6.59 -20.63 -17.32
C LYS A 141 7.13 -22.03 -17.01
N VAL A 142 6.58 -22.65 -15.96
CA VAL A 142 6.89 -24.03 -15.59
C VAL A 142 6.54 -24.95 -16.76
N LYS A 143 7.42 -25.90 -17.10
CA LYS A 143 7.20 -26.94 -18.12
C LYS A 143 7.35 -28.37 -17.57
N LYS A 144 7.78 -28.46 -16.31
CA LYS A 144 7.95 -29.65 -15.45
C LYS A 144 8.27 -29.14 -14.04
N ILE A 145 8.00 -29.93 -13.00
CA ILE A 145 8.53 -29.65 -11.65
C ILE A 145 10.05 -29.97 -11.62
N GLU A 146 10.80 -29.22 -10.80
CA GLU A 146 12.23 -29.41 -10.53
C GLU A 146 12.52 -29.25 -9.03
N ASP A 147 13.54 -29.94 -8.50
CA ASP A 147 13.90 -29.89 -7.06
C ASP A 147 14.18 -28.48 -6.55
N SER A 148 14.70 -27.61 -7.43
CA SER A 148 14.93 -26.17 -7.20
C SER A 148 13.66 -25.40 -6.79
N MET A 149 12.48 -25.90 -7.16
CA MET A 149 11.19 -25.33 -6.75
C MET A 149 10.91 -25.59 -5.27
N ALA A 150 11.20 -26.80 -4.77
CA ALA A 150 11.07 -27.12 -3.35
C ALA A 150 12.14 -26.44 -2.50
N GLU A 151 13.37 -26.29 -3.01
CA GLU A 151 14.42 -25.47 -2.38
C GLU A 151 13.98 -24.00 -2.23
N THR A 152 13.39 -23.43 -3.29
CA THR A 152 12.86 -22.05 -3.27
C THR A 152 11.75 -21.86 -2.22
N ILE A 153 10.97 -22.89 -1.93
CA ILE A 153 9.95 -22.88 -0.86
C ILE A 153 10.63 -23.00 0.51
N LEU A 154 11.57 -23.93 0.66
CA LEU A 154 12.27 -24.23 1.92
C LEU A 154 13.05 -23.01 2.45
N THR A 155 13.88 -22.37 1.61
CA THR A 155 14.61 -21.15 2.02
C THR A 155 13.65 -20.01 2.43
N ARG A 156 12.46 -19.95 1.82
CA ARG A 156 11.44 -18.94 2.18
C ARG A 156 10.65 -19.31 3.44
N PHE A 157 10.64 -20.58 3.84
CA PHE A 157 10.20 -21.06 5.16
C PHE A 157 11.25 -20.72 6.23
N GLU A 158 12.52 -21.05 6.01
CA GLU A 158 13.63 -20.77 6.93
C GLU A 158 13.71 -19.28 7.32
N ILE A 159 13.61 -18.37 6.35
CA ILE A 159 13.63 -16.90 6.58
C ILE A 159 12.48 -16.46 7.49
N VAL A 160 11.31 -17.11 7.42
CA VAL A 160 10.15 -16.80 8.28
C VAL A 160 10.34 -17.39 9.67
N ASP A 161 10.78 -18.65 9.79
CA ASP A 161 11.06 -19.29 11.09
C ASP A 161 12.17 -18.59 11.88
N GLN A 162 13.30 -18.28 11.24
CA GLN A 162 14.43 -17.60 11.89
C GLN A 162 14.04 -16.25 12.53
N SER A 163 13.00 -15.59 12.01
CA SER A 163 12.46 -14.35 12.58
C SER A 163 11.79 -14.53 13.96
N ASN A 164 11.38 -15.76 14.29
CA ASN A 164 10.55 -16.08 15.46
C ASN A 164 11.34 -16.59 16.69
N LYS A 165 12.67 -16.81 16.59
CA LYS A 165 13.56 -17.38 17.64
C LYS A 165 13.81 -16.49 18.87
N SER A 166 12.79 -15.72 19.28
CA SER A 166 12.75 -14.77 20.41
C SER A 166 11.60 -15.04 21.40
N LYS A 167 10.84 -16.12 21.23
CA LYS A 167 9.78 -16.57 22.14
C LYS A 167 9.94 -18.08 22.37
N GLU A 168 9.77 -18.53 23.60
CA GLU A 168 9.69 -19.96 23.94
C GLU A 168 8.35 -20.50 23.42
N ARG A 169 8.37 -21.15 22.26
CA ARG A 169 7.19 -21.72 21.59
C ARG A 169 7.55 -22.95 20.75
N PRO A 170 6.60 -23.88 20.57
CA PRO A 170 6.68 -25.01 19.64
C PRO A 170 7.10 -24.66 18.21
N SER A 171 7.83 -25.58 17.60
CA SER A 171 8.19 -25.66 16.18
C SER A 171 7.00 -26.09 15.29
N ILE A 172 7.16 -26.01 13.97
CA ILE A 172 6.25 -26.70 13.02
C ILE A 172 6.30 -28.24 13.15
N CYS A 173 7.30 -28.78 13.86
CA CYS A 173 7.42 -30.20 14.18
C CYS A 173 6.45 -30.66 15.29
N GLU A 174 5.72 -29.73 15.94
CA GLU A 174 4.89 -29.99 17.12
C GLU A 174 3.38 -29.72 16.88
N GLU A 175 3.00 -29.14 15.73
CA GLU A 175 1.62 -28.95 15.30
C GLU A 175 1.44 -29.23 13.80
N SER A 176 0.23 -29.61 13.38
CA SER A 176 -0.08 -29.85 11.97
C SER A 176 -0.07 -28.57 11.12
N PHE A 177 0.43 -28.65 9.88
CA PHE A 177 0.45 -27.58 8.88
C PHE A 177 -0.32 -27.95 7.62
N VAL A 178 -0.53 -26.99 6.72
CA VAL A 178 -1.31 -27.13 5.48
C VAL A 178 -0.51 -26.63 4.28
N ILE A 179 -0.54 -27.38 3.17
CA ILE A 179 0.02 -27.03 1.86
C ILE A 179 -1.09 -26.94 0.83
N ASP A 180 -1.03 -25.93 -0.05
CA ASP A 180 -1.97 -25.67 -1.14
C ASP A 180 -1.22 -25.32 -2.44
N VAL A 181 -1.61 -25.89 -3.58
CA VAL A 181 -0.90 -25.78 -4.87
C VAL A 181 -1.86 -25.61 -6.05
N THR A 182 -1.68 -24.61 -6.93
CA THR A 182 -2.60 -24.24 -8.06
C THR A 182 -1.88 -23.95 -9.40
N ALA A 183 -2.41 -24.31 -10.59
CA ALA A 183 -1.69 -24.27 -11.90
C ALA A 183 -2.43 -23.61 -13.15
N ILE A 184 -1.78 -22.89 -14.13
CA ILE A 184 -2.41 -21.95 -15.17
C ILE A 184 -1.55 -21.61 -16.50
N GLU A 185 -2.01 -20.99 -17.65
CA GLU A 185 -1.42 -21.00 -19.09
C GLU A 185 -1.20 -19.63 -19.96
N SER A 186 -0.28 -19.47 -21.02
CA SER A 186 -0.04 -18.22 -21.94
C SER A 186 0.99 -18.18 -23.20
N GLY A 187 0.93 -17.24 -24.26
CA GLY A 187 2.03 -16.86 -25.31
C GLY A 187 1.76 -16.09 -26.73
N PHE A 188 2.73 -15.42 -27.50
CA PHE A 188 2.68 -14.86 -28.98
C PHE A 188 3.92 -14.00 -29.65
N GLN A 189 4.10 -13.73 -31.02
CA GLN A 189 5.19 -12.87 -31.78
C GLN A 189 4.95 -12.27 -33.30
N LYS A 190 5.81 -11.36 -33.96
CA LYS A 190 5.60 -10.66 -35.36
C LYS A 190 6.75 -9.87 -36.22
N LYS A 191 6.50 -9.27 -37.46
CA LYS A 191 7.46 -8.56 -38.48
C LYS A 191 7.17 -7.15 -39.28
N LYS A 192 7.29 -6.93 -40.67
CA LYS A 192 7.63 -5.63 -41.46
C LYS A 192 6.77 -5.12 -42.75
N LEU A 193 7.24 -4.25 -43.74
CA LEU A 193 6.41 -3.20 -44.54
C LEU A 193 6.81 -2.52 -45.96
N ALA A 194 5.86 -2.08 -46.87
CA ALA A 194 5.88 -1.00 -47.99
C ALA A 194 4.51 -0.53 -48.73
N GLY A 195 4.39 0.62 -49.49
CA GLY A 195 3.15 1.18 -50.20
C GLY A 195 3.23 2.56 -51.05
N ARG A 196 2.24 3.33 -51.64
CA ARG A 196 1.11 3.18 -52.68
C ARG A 196 -0.38 3.68 -52.40
N GLY A 197 -1.45 2.97 -52.88
CA GLY A 197 -2.92 3.19 -52.59
C GLY A 197 -4.05 2.66 -53.56
N ARG A 198 -5.00 1.82 -53.05
CA ARG A 198 -6.45 1.68 -53.45
C ARG A 198 -7.25 0.95 -52.33
N ILE A 199 -8.59 0.80 -52.44
CA ILE A 199 -9.45 0.25 -51.36
C ILE A 199 -9.47 -1.29 -51.38
N ASN A 200 -9.01 -1.91 -50.29
CA ASN A 200 -9.35 -3.29 -49.90
C ASN A 200 -9.84 -3.30 -48.43
N SER A 201 -10.61 -4.33 -48.06
CA SER A 201 -11.03 -4.60 -46.68
C SER A 201 -9.93 -5.37 -45.93
N PHE A 202 -8.98 -4.64 -45.36
CA PHE A 202 -7.81 -5.24 -44.68
C PHE A 202 -8.11 -5.71 -43.24
N GLU A 203 -7.80 -6.97 -42.94
CA GLU A 203 -7.45 -7.35 -41.57
C GLU A 203 -6.08 -6.76 -41.22
N ILE A 204 -6.03 -5.86 -40.22
CA ILE A 204 -4.77 -5.28 -39.74
C ILE A 204 -4.11 -6.26 -38.75
N PRO A 205 -2.95 -6.87 -39.06
CA PRO A 205 -2.36 -7.80 -38.12
C PRO A 205 -1.68 -7.02 -36.99
N TYR A 206 -2.15 -7.20 -35.75
CA TYR A 206 -1.67 -6.56 -34.50
C TYR A 206 -1.89 -5.05 -34.29
N ASN A 207 -2.51 -4.73 -33.15
CA ASN A 207 -2.34 -3.54 -32.30
C ASN A 207 -2.56 -2.12 -32.89
N ILE A 208 -3.05 -1.97 -34.13
CA ILE A 208 -3.48 -0.67 -34.66
C ILE A 208 -5.00 -0.66 -34.86
N SER A 209 -5.67 0.30 -34.22
CA SER A 209 -7.14 0.38 -34.24
C SER A 209 -7.67 0.93 -35.57
N VAL A 210 -8.56 0.17 -36.22
CA VAL A 210 -9.25 0.55 -37.47
C VAL A 210 -9.96 1.91 -37.35
N GLY A 211 -10.45 2.27 -36.16
CA GLY A 211 -11.11 3.55 -35.90
C GLY A 211 -10.20 4.77 -35.75
N ALA A 212 -8.87 4.60 -35.74
CA ALA A 212 -7.92 5.65 -35.36
C ALA A 212 -7.55 6.65 -36.47
N THR A 213 -7.70 6.28 -37.73
CA THR A 213 -7.49 7.16 -38.90
C THR A 213 -8.79 7.79 -39.36
N TYR A 214 -8.72 8.94 -40.05
CA TYR A 214 -9.78 9.27 -41.01
C TYR A 214 -9.54 8.47 -42.28
N ASN A 215 -10.60 7.84 -42.81
CA ASN A 215 -10.51 7.14 -44.09
C ASN A 215 -10.49 8.20 -45.19
N LEU A 216 -9.31 8.44 -45.75
CA LEU A 216 -9.14 9.33 -46.88
C LEU A 216 -9.56 8.57 -48.14
N VAL A 217 -10.64 8.99 -48.77
CA VAL A 217 -11.09 8.44 -50.06
C VAL A 217 -10.77 9.47 -51.14
N ASN A 218 -9.87 9.11 -52.05
CA ASN A 218 -9.44 9.96 -53.15
C ASN A 218 -9.13 9.10 -54.38
N ASN A 219 -9.54 9.55 -55.56
CA ASN A 219 -9.34 8.84 -56.84
C ASN A 219 -8.04 9.27 -57.55
N ASP A 220 -7.09 9.85 -56.81
CA ASP A 220 -5.84 10.41 -57.32
C ASP A 220 -4.62 9.92 -56.51
N ASN A 221 -3.42 10.27 -56.99
CA ASN A 221 -2.17 9.86 -56.36
C ASN A 221 -1.77 10.74 -55.16
N PHE A 222 -2.57 11.76 -54.80
CA PHE A 222 -2.18 12.82 -53.86
C PHE A 222 -2.47 12.52 -52.38
N CYS A 223 -2.68 11.25 -52.01
CA CYS A 223 -3.00 10.82 -50.63
C CYS A 223 -2.05 11.40 -49.57
N LEU A 224 -0.74 11.44 -49.87
CA LEU A 224 0.31 12.05 -49.04
C LEU A 224 0.01 13.52 -48.68
N PHE A 225 -0.27 14.35 -49.69
CA PHE A 225 -0.49 15.79 -49.52
C PHE A 225 -1.87 16.06 -48.91
N ARG A 226 -2.90 15.32 -49.35
CA ARG A 226 -4.24 15.31 -48.78
C ARG A 226 -4.20 15.06 -47.28
N ALA A 227 -3.50 14.02 -46.83
CA ALA A 227 -3.43 13.65 -45.43
C ALA A 227 -2.78 14.74 -44.55
N PHE A 228 -1.70 15.37 -45.00
CA PHE A 228 -1.05 16.44 -44.22
C PHE A 228 -1.81 17.77 -44.24
N GLU A 229 -2.41 18.19 -45.37
CA GLU A 229 -3.24 19.41 -45.40
C GLU A 229 -4.48 19.26 -44.52
N TRP A 230 -5.13 18.09 -44.54
CA TRP A 230 -6.26 17.78 -43.67
C TRP A 230 -5.90 17.88 -42.19
N LEU A 231 -4.69 17.44 -41.80
CA LEU A 231 -4.18 17.58 -40.44
C LEU A 231 -3.79 19.02 -40.11
N ARG A 232 -3.16 19.76 -41.03
CA ARG A 232 -2.85 21.19 -40.83
C ARG A 232 -4.13 22.00 -40.60
N MET A 233 -5.14 21.81 -41.44
CA MET A 233 -6.42 22.54 -41.35
C MET A 233 -7.23 22.18 -40.09
N LYS A 234 -7.09 20.97 -39.55
CA LYS A 234 -7.65 20.58 -38.23
C LYS A 234 -7.14 21.48 -37.09
N HIS A 235 -5.91 21.99 -37.19
CA HIS A 235 -5.28 22.83 -36.17
C HIS A 235 -5.28 24.34 -36.50
N VAL A 236 -5.52 24.71 -37.77
CA VAL A 236 -5.59 26.12 -38.22
C VAL A 236 -7.04 26.66 -38.26
N LEU A 237 -8.05 25.81 -38.45
CA LEU A 237 -9.45 26.21 -38.54
C LEU A 237 -10.24 25.87 -37.26
N GLN A 238 -11.17 26.75 -36.87
CA GLN A 238 -12.15 26.47 -35.83
C GLN A 238 -13.03 25.25 -36.19
N GLN A 239 -13.50 24.51 -35.19
CA GLN A 239 -14.13 23.18 -35.34
C GLN A 239 -15.33 23.12 -36.31
N GLN A 240 -16.15 24.17 -36.37
CA GLN A 240 -17.23 24.30 -37.35
C GLN A 240 -16.66 24.45 -38.78
N ARG A 241 -15.80 25.44 -39.00
CA ARG A 241 -15.14 25.71 -40.30
C ARG A 241 -14.29 24.52 -40.81
N PHE A 242 -13.69 23.74 -39.91
CA PHE A 242 -13.02 22.48 -40.25
C PHE A 242 -14.03 21.38 -40.66
N SER A 243 -15.26 21.42 -40.16
CA SER A 243 -16.31 20.49 -40.55
C SER A 243 -16.89 20.77 -41.93
N ASP A 244 -16.94 22.04 -42.34
CA ASP A 244 -17.20 22.44 -43.72
C ASP A 244 -16.03 22.08 -44.64
N TYR A 245 -14.78 22.27 -44.17
CA TYR A 245 -13.57 21.92 -44.91
C TYR A 245 -13.53 20.45 -45.36
N LYS A 246 -13.83 19.52 -44.44
CA LYS A 246 -13.89 18.08 -44.72
C LYS A 246 -14.90 17.71 -45.82
N ARG A 247 -15.92 18.53 -46.05
CA ARG A 247 -16.98 18.33 -47.05
C ARG A 247 -16.71 19.04 -48.39
N ASN A 248 -15.75 19.96 -48.44
CA ASN A 248 -15.48 20.80 -49.62
C ASN A 248 -14.24 20.30 -50.38
N GLU A 249 -14.43 19.29 -51.23
CA GLU A 249 -13.37 18.67 -52.02
C GLU A 249 -12.67 19.68 -52.96
N ARG A 250 -13.41 20.61 -53.57
CA ARG A 250 -12.83 21.68 -54.42
C ARG A 250 -11.84 22.54 -53.64
N ARG A 251 -12.15 22.90 -52.39
CA ARG A 251 -11.25 23.67 -51.54
C ARG A 251 -10.00 22.86 -51.15
N GLN A 252 -10.17 21.60 -50.78
CA GLN A 252 -9.04 20.69 -50.52
C GLN A 252 -8.13 20.60 -51.76
N GLN A 253 -8.70 20.42 -52.95
CA GLN A 253 -7.94 20.37 -54.21
C GLN A 253 -7.16 21.67 -54.46
N SER A 254 -7.76 22.83 -54.18
CA SER A 254 -7.10 24.14 -54.28
C SER A 254 -5.90 24.26 -53.34
N ASP A 255 -6.04 23.86 -52.07
CA ASP A 255 -4.96 23.91 -51.09
C ASP A 255 -3.82 22.94 -51.44
N ILE A 256 -4.14 21.72 -51.91
CA ILE A 256 -3.16 20.72 -52.36
C ILE A 256 -2.40 21.22 -53.59
N THR A 257 -3.10 21.80 -54.55
CA THR A 257 -2.48 22.39 -55.76
C THR A 257 -1.54 23.53 -55.38
N THR A 258 -1.96 24.38 -54.44
CA THR A 258 -1.14 25.48 -53.89
C THR A 258 0.11 24.95 -53.17
N LEU A 259 -0.03 23.90 -52.35
CA LEU A 259 1.08 23.21 -51.68
C LEU A 259 2.05 22.60 -52.69
N CYS A 260 1.55 21.89 -53.71
CA CYS A 260 2.38 21.22 -54.72
C CYS A 260 3.18 22.23 -55.56
N GLN A 261 2.53 23.31 -56.00
CA GLN A 261 3.18 24.41 -56.72
C GLN A 261 4.25 25.10 -55.85
N ALA A 262 3.91 25.45 -54.60
CA ALA A 262 4.85 26.11 -53.68
C ALA A 262 6.03 25.23 -53.21
N CYS A 263 5.89 23.90 -53.32
CA CYS A 263 6.94 22.92 -53.01
C CYS A 263 7.71 22.40 -54.24
N GLY A 264 7.41 22.88 -55.45
CA GLY A 264 8.05 22.42 -56.70
C GLY A 264 7.81 20.92 -56.97
N ILE A 265 6.57 20.47 -56.79
CA ILE A 265 6.18 19.06 -56.92
C ILE A 265 5.56 18.81 -58.29
N ASN A 266 6.11 17.87 -59.04
CA ASN A 266 5.53 17.42 -60.31
C ASN A 266 4.20 16.69 -60.02
N MET A 267 3.07 17.28 -60.43
CA MET A 267 1.72 16.75 -60.15
C MET A 267 1.31 15.56 -61.03
N ASN A 268 2.16 15.11 -61.96
CA ASN A 268 1.84 14.04 -62.92
C ASN A 268 2.51 12.69 -62.57
N LEU A 269 2.95 12.48 -61.32
CA LEU A 269 3.66 11.25 -60.92
C LEU A 269 2.69 10.12 -60.50
N PRO A 270 3.05 8.84 -60.72
CA PRO A 270 2.21 7.69 -60.39
C PRO A 270 2.10 7.41 -58.87
N PHE A 271 2.98 7.99 -58.05
CA PHE A 271 2.95 7.98 -56.59
C PHE A 271 3.94 9.02 -56.03
N TYR A 272 3.83 9.30 -54.74
CA TYR A 272 4.73 10.21 -54.01
C TYR A 272 5.23 9.53 -52.73
N SER A 273 6.55 9.52 -52.52
CA SER A 273 7.16 8.98 -51.29
C SER A 273 7.20 10.01 -50.18
N ILE A 274 7.11 9.56 -48.92
CA ILE A 274 7.28 10.45 -47.75
C ILE A 274 8.75 10.90 -47.64
N GLU A 275 9.68 10.03 -48.05
CA GLU A 275 11.12 10.23 -48.05
C GLU A 275 11.58 11.41 -48.92
N GLU A 276 11.01 11.57 -50.12
CA GLU A 276 11.41 12.57 -51.12
C GLU A 276 10.69 13.92 -50.96
N TYR A 277 9.43 13.90 -50.51
CA TYR A 277 8.56 15.07 -50.47
C TYR A 277 8.33 15.62 -49.05
N GLY A 278 8.51 14.82 -48.00
CA GLY A 278 8.16 15.19 -46.63
C GLY A 278 8.91 16.43 -46.09
N GLU A 279 10.20 16.59 -46.41
CA GLU A 279 10.95 17.80 -46.01
C GLU A 279 10.51 19.05 -46.79
N ARG A 280 10.00 18.90 -48.02
CA ARG A 280 9.47 20.04 -48.81
C ARG A 280 8.18 20.56 -48.16
N ILE A 281 7.28 19.65 -47.78
CA ILE A 281 6.07 19.96 -47.00
C ILE A 281 6.45 20.62 -45.67
N GLN A 282 7.46 20.10 -44.96
CA GLN A 282 7.91 20.69 -43.69
C GLN A 282 8.44 22.13 -43.87
N ALA A 283 9.21 22.39 -44.92
CA ALA A 283 9.72 23.73 -45.23
C ALA A 283 8.58 24.71 -45.54
N TYR A 284 7.60 24.28 -46.34
CA TYR A 284 6.40 25.08 -46.63
C TYR A 284 5.55 25.34 -45.37
N TYR A 285 5.40 24.36 -44.47
CA TYR A 285 4.70 24.57 -43.19
C TYR A 285 5.46 25.49 -42.24
N ASN A 286 6.78 25.37 -42.16
CA ASN A 286 7.61 26.29 -41.37
C ASN A 286 7.56 27.73 -41.90
N LYS A 287 7.45 27.92 -43.22
CA LYS A 287 7.31 29.26 -43.84
C LYS A 287 6.01 29.97 -43.45
N HIS A 288 4.92 29.23 -43.27
CA HIS A 288 3.59 29.80 -42.98
C HIS A 288 3.22 29.73 -41.48
N HIS A 289 3.80 28.78 -40.73
CA HIS A 289 3.54 28.54 -39.31
C HIS A 289 4.86 28.21 -38.57
N PRO A 290 5.77 29.17 -38.38
CA PRO A 290 7.11 28.94 -37.83
C PRO A 290 7.10 28.26 -36.46
N GLY A 291 7.81 27.15 -36.31
CA GLY A 291 7.92 26.41 -35.05
C GLY A 291 6.61 25.81 -34.53
N VAL A 292 5.57 25.68 -35.37
CA VAL A 292 4.28 25.12 -34.95
C VAL A 292 4.21 23.61 -35.20
N PHE A 293 4.51 23.15 -36.41
CA PHE A 293 4.20 21.78 -36.84
C PHE A 293 5.44 20.89 -37.05
N ARG A 294 5.34 19.60 -36.67
CA ARG A 294 6.28 18.55 -37.10
C ARG A 294 5.55 17.37 -37.75
N LEU A 295 6.07 16.92 -38.89
CA LEU A 295 5.51 15.81 -39.67
C LEU A 295 6.07 14.44 -39.23
N PHE A 296 5.17 13.47 -39.08
CA PHE A 296 5.48 12.05 -38.79
C PHE A 296 4.66 11.12 -39.68
N CYS A 297 5.27 10.02 -40.14
CA CYS A 297 4.62 8.93 -40.87
C CYS A 297 4.86 7.61 -40.12
N PHE A 298 3.79 6.91 -39.76
CA PHE A 298 3.78 5.59 -39.13
C PHE A 298 3.34 4.52 -40.14
N GLY A 299 3.56 3.25 -39.84
CA GLY A 299 3.06 2.14 -40.67
C GLY A 299 2.30 1.09 -39.87
N THR A 300 1.58 0.22 -40.58
CA THR A 300 0.89 -0.98 -40.05
C THR A 300 1.81 -2.05 -39.43
N PHE A 301 3.12 -1.87 -39.52
CA PHE A 301 4.16 -2.73 -38.96
C PHE A 301 5.36 -1.86 -38.50
N GLY A 302 6.40 -2.45 -37.91
CA GLY A 302 7.59 -1.69 -37.44
C GLY A 302 7.60 -1.30 -35.97
N LYS A 303 6.83 -2.00 -35.12
CA LYS A 303 6.82 -1.86 -33.65
C LYS A 303 6.59 -0.42 -33.15
N MET A 304 5.51 0.20 -33.64
CA MET A 304 4.94 1.46 -33.13
C MET A 304 5.82 2.71 -33.31
N LYS A 305 6.90 2.64 -34.09
CA LYS A 305 7.76 3.78 -34.44
C LYS A 305 7.33 4.45 -35.74
N PRO A 306 7.63 5.74 -35.97
CA PRO A 306 7.52 6.33 -37.28
C PRO A 306 8.47 5.62 -38.25
N LEU A 307 8.00 5.36 -39.47
CA LEU A 307 8.84 4.98 -40.61
C LEU A 307 9.70 6.18 -41.04
N TRP A 308 9.08 7.38 -41.02
CA TRP A 308 9.71 8.64 -41.42
C TRP A 308 9.23 9.78 -40.52
N LYS A 309 10.11 10.77 -40.31
CA LYS A 309 9.84 12.02 -39.59
C LYS A 309 10.70 13.15 -40.15
N SER A 310 10.22 14.38 -40.09
CA SER A 310 11.02 15.53 -40.55
C SER A 310 12.17 15.89 -39.60
N LYS A 311 13.17 16.60 -40.12
CA LYS A 311 14.37 17.08 -39.39
C LYS A 311 14.10 18.12 -38.31
N VAL A 312 12.95 18.79 -38.33
CA VAL A 312 12.60 19.88 -37.38
C VAL A 312 12.57 19.36 -35.94
N ILE A 313 13.34 19.99 -35.03
CA ILE A 313 13.44 19.54 -33.63
C ILE A 313 12.45 20.29 -32.72
N GLU A 314 12.13 21.55 -33.01
CA GLU A 314 11.27 22.41 -32.21
C GLU A 314 9.91 22.64 -32.88
N TYR A 315 8.83 22.33 -32.17
CA TYR A 315 7.45 22.33 -32.67
C TYR A 315 6.47 22.36 -31.49
N LYS A 316 5.23 22.79 -31.75
CA LYS A 316 4.11 22.80 -30.79
C LYS A 316 3.11 21.65 -30.99
N GLN A 317 2.99 21.13 -32.21
CA GLN A 317 1.97 20.15 -32.60
C GLN A 317 2.53 19.14 -33.60
N GLU A 318 2.22 17.86 -33.39
CA GLU A 318 2.56 16.77 -34.29
C GLU A 318 1.44 16.53 -35.32
N LEU A 319 1.81 16.37 -36.59
CA LEU A 319 0.93 15.98 -37.69
C LEU A 319 1.34 14.56 -38.12
N CYS A 320 0.47 13.59 -37.87
CA CYS A 320 0.79 12.16 -38.01
C CYS A 320 -0.08 11.49 -39.08
N VAL A 321 0.55 10.79 -40.03
CA VAL A 321 -0.13 9.95 -41.03
C VAL A 321 0.20 8.46 -40.83
N LEU A 322 -0.73 7.59 -41.18
CA LEU A 322 -0.56 6.13 -41.20
C LEU A 322 -0.46 5.65 -42.65
N PHE A 323 0.61 4.91 -42.91
CA PHE A 323 0.87 4.16 -44.12
C PHE A 323 0.35 2.73 -43.99
N THR A 324 -0.29 2.25 -45.05
CA THR A 324 -0.88 0.92 -45.18
C THR A 324 -0.25 0.23 -46.40
N GLU A 325 -0.24 -1.10 -46.43
CA GLU A 325 0.25 -1.84 -47.60
C GLU A 325 -0.84 -1.97 -48.67
N GLY A 326 -0.42 -2.34 -49.87
CA GLY A 326 -1.32 -2.70 -50.96
C GLY A 326 -1.11 -4.16 -51.30
N GLU A 327 -2.13 -4.82 -51.83
CA GLU A 327 -2.01 -6.21 -52.24
C GLU A 327 -1.22 -6.37 -53.53
N SER A 328 -0.30 -7.35 -53.55
CA SER A 328 0.18 -8.03 -54.75
C SER A 328 0.57 -7.10 -55.91
N GLY A 329 1.49 -6.17 -55.67
CA GLY A 329 2.02 -5.25 -56.69
C GLY A 329 1.24 -3.95 -56.84
N GLN A 330 0.02 -3.86 -56.29
CA GLN A 330 -0.43 -2.58 -55.76
C GLN A 330 0.45 -2.28 -54.55
N ALA A 331 1.04 -1.09 -54.52
CA ALA A 331 1.53 -0.54 -53.27
C ALA A 331 0.30 0.08 -52.52
N GLY A 332 0.35 0.38 -51.21
CA GLY A 332 -0.77 0.91 -50.39
C GLY A 332 -0.68 2.27 -49.67
N HIS A 333 -1.80 2.64 -49.04
CA HIS A 333 -2.34 4.00 -48.91
C HIS A 333 -1.86 4.83 -47.69
N LEU A 334 -2.05 6.15 -47.73
CA LEU A 334 -1.75 7.12 -46.66
C LEU A 334 -3.02 7.77 -46.09
N ASN A 335 -3.30 7.55 -44.81
CA ASN A 335 -4.45 8.08 -44.08
C ASN A 335 -4.04 8.99 -42.91
N PRO A 336 -4.70 10.15 -42.68
CA PRO A 336 -4.38 11.02 -41.54
C PRO A 336 -4.90 10.47 -40.20
N ILE A 337 -4.07 10.51 -39.16
CA ILE A 337 -4.37 9.93 -37.84
C ILE A 337 -5.19 10.94 -37.00
N LYS A 338 -6.32 10.49 -36.42
CA LYS A 338 -7.20 11.33 -35.57
C LYS A 338 -6.50 11.74 -34.26
N SER A 339 -5.89 10.76 -33.59
CA SER A 339 -5.06 10.86 -32.39
C SER A 339 -4.09 9.67 -32.34
N THR A 340 -2.83 9.90 -32.00
CA THR A 340 -1.81 8.83 -31.89
C THR A 340 -2.05 7.90 -30.71
N GLY A 341 -2.84 8.29 -29.72
CA GLY A 341 -3.24 7.38 -28.65
C GLY A 341 -4.12 6.25 -29.20
N ARG A 342 -5.27 6.62 -29.80
CA ARG A 342 -6.19 5.66 -30.45
C ARG A 342 -5.50 4.78 -31.49
N LEU A 343 -4.50 5.30 -32.20
CA LEU A 343 -3.70 4.53 -33.17
C LEU A 343 -3.06 3.28 -32.55
N PHE A 344 -2.67 3.36 -31.28
CA PHE A 344 -1.95 2.32 -30.55
C PHE A 344 -2.83 1.64 -29.47
N GLY A 345 -4.15 1.76 -29.57
CA GLY A 345 -5.14 1.33 -28.57
C GLY A 345 -5.59 2.48 -27.67
N SER A 346 -6.89 2.53 -27.32
CA SER A 346 -7.52 3.69 -26.64
C SER A 346 -6.78 4.18 -25.40
N LYS A 347 -6.30 3.26 -24.56
CA LYS A 347 -5.60 3.52 -23.28
C LYS A 347 -4.09 3.79 -23.42
N THR A 348 -3.59 3.97 -24.64
CA THR A 348 -2.17 4.14 -24.94
C THR A 348 -1.85 5.60 -25.29
N ASN A 349 -0.72 6.13 -24.82
CA ASN A 349 -0.15 7.41 -25.22
C ASN A 349 1.12 7.18 -26.05
N TYR A 350 1.64 8.23 -26.71
CA TYR A 350 2.87 8.13 -27.50
C TYR A 350 3.88 9.23 -27.19
N CYS A 351 5.17 8.87 -27.08
CA CYS A 351 6.24 9.84 -26.85
C CYS A 351 7.04 10.09 -28.13
N PHE A 352 6.79 11.22 -28.78
CA PHE A 352 7.55 11.67 -29.96
C PHE A 352 9.03 12.00 -29.67
N GLY A 353 9.42 12.18 -28.40
CA GLY A 353 10.81 12.45 -28.01
C GLY A 353 11.72 11.22 -27.92
N CYS A 354 11.17 10.02 -27.69
CA CYS A 354 11.94 8.76 -27.64
C CYS A 354 11.43 7.67 -28.58
N GLU A 355 10.26 7.88 -29.18
CA GLU A 355 9.61 7.04 -30.18
C GLU A 355 9.18 5.68 -29.62
N ILE A 356 8.38 5.75 -28.55
CA ILE A 356 7.85 4.60 -27.81
C ILE A 356 6.42 4.93 -27.33
N PRO A 357 5.42 4.03 -27.53
CA PRO A 357 4.11 4.13 -26.90
C PRO A 357 4.15 3.72 -25.43
N TYR A 358 3.30 4.32 -24.60
CA TYR A 358 3.23 4.02 -23.17
C TYR A 358 1.79 4.16 -22.67
N THR A 359 1.32 3.19 -21.88
CA THR A 359 0.06 3.31 -21.12
C THR A 359 0.28 4.15 -19.85
N HIS A 360 1.43 4.00 -19.18
CA HIS A 360 1.70 4.66 -17.90
C HIS A 360 2.80 5.73 -18.01
N GLN A 361 2.39 7.01 -17.93
CA GLN A 361 3.29 8.18 -17.95
C GLN A 361 4.45 8.07 -16.96
N THR A 362 4.23 7.51 -15.77
CA THR A 362 5.24 7.46 -14.70
C THR A 362 6.41 6.52 -15.03
N ARG A 363 6.14 5.29 -15.51
CA ARG A 363 7.20 4.36 -15.98
C ARG A 363 7.92 4.94 -17.19
N HIS A 364 7.20 5.64 -18.06
CA HIS A 364 7.78 6.30 -19.21
C HIS A 364 8.73 7.46 -18.81
N ASN A 365 8.32 8.31 -17.86
CA ASN A 365 9.12 9.43 -17.36
C ASN A 365 10.47 8.97 -16.77
N GLY A 366 10.49 7.85 -16.03
CA GLY A 366 11.72 7.29 -15.48
C GLY A 366 12.79 6.99 -16.54
N ASN A 367 12.40 6.34 -17.64
CA ASN A 367 13.33 5.75 -18.60
C ASN A 367 13.52 6.55 -19.90
N CYS A 368 12.76 7.62 -20.12
CA CYS A 368 12.86 8.41 -21.34
C CYS A 368 14.17 9.21 -21.42
N LYS A 369 14.83 9.16 -22.59
CA LYS A 369 16.02 9.96 -22.91
C LYS A 369 15.70 11.44 -23.18
N TRP A 370 14.41 11.83 -23.21
CA TRP A 370 13.90 13.16 -23.56
C TRP A 370 13.17 13.82 -22.38
N LYS A 371 13.71 13.65 -21.16
CA LYS A 371 13.18 14.18 -19.89
C LYS A 371 13.93 15.40 -19.38
N CYS A 372 13.24 16.23 -18.59
CA CYS A 372 13.87 17.33 -17.86
C CYS A 372 14.89 16.81 -16.84
N ARG A 373 16.08 17.45 -16.77
CA ARG A 373 17.14 17.04 -15.83
C ARG A 373 16.77 17.27 -14.36
N ASN A 374 15.89 18.23 -14.07
CA ASN A 374 15.50 18.58 -12.70
C ASN A 374 14.28 17.76 -12.27
N CYS A 375 13.13 17.94 -12.93
CA CYS A 375 11.87 17.31 -12.51
C CYS A 375 11.60 15.90 -13.09
N GLN A 376 12.50 15.36 -13.92
CA GLN A 376 12.41 14.03 -14.55
C GLN A 376 11.16 13.78 -15.44
N ARG A 377 10.32 14.80 -15.71
CA ARG A 377 9.12 14.68 -16.58
C ARG A 377 9.47 14.78 -18.08
N VAL A 378 8.59 14.24 -18.92
CA VAL A 378 8.78 14.09 -20.38
C VAL A 378 7.72 14.83 -21.17
N GLY A 379 8.13 15.44 -22.28
CA GLY A 379 7.28 16.14 -23.24
C GLY A 379 7.93 17.45 -23.66
N ASN A 380 7.57 17.99 -24.83
CA ASN A 380 8.21 19.22 -25.32
C ASN A 380 7.96 20.44 -24.39
N THR A 381 6.85 20.40 -23.65
CA THR A 381 6.47 21.36 -22.60
C THR A 381 7.37 21.37 -21.36
N PHE A 382 8.23 20.35 -21.16
CA PHE A 382 9.06 20.21 -19.95
C PHE A 382 10.55 20.53 -20.18
N ARG A 383 10.95 21.02 -21.36
CA ARG A 383 12.32 21.52 -21.59
C ARG A 383 12.56 22.83 -20.82
N GLY A 384 13.37 22.77 -19.77
CA GLY A 384 14.03 23.93 -19.13
C GLY A 384 13.20 24.78 -18.16
N THR A 385 11.88 24.78 -18.26
CA THR A 385 10.97 25.78 -17.65
C THR A 385 10.46 25.44 -16.23
N CYS A 386 11.23 24.69 -15.44
CA CYS A 386 10.80 24.25 -14.10
C CYS A 386 10.92 25.31 -12.99
N LYS A 387 11.34 26.54 -13.30
CA LYS A 387 11.40 27.64 -12.32
C LYS A 387 10.05 28.35 -12.12
N ASP A 388 9.23 28.45 -13.17
CA ASP A 388 8.28 29.56 -13.30
C ASP A 388 6.79 29.15 -13.39
N ARG A 389 6.42 27.91 -13.03
CA ARG A 389 5.03 27.42 -13.17
C ARG A 389 4.50 26.72 -11.91
N PHE A 390 3.61 27.41 -11.21
CA PHE A 390 2.84 26.87 -10.07
C PHE A 390 1.89 25.71 -10.44
N HIS A 391 1.53 25.55 -11.72
CA HIS A 391 0.63 24.49 -12.18
C HIS A 391 1.28 23.65 -13.28
N ALA A 392 1.66 22.43 -12.92
CA ALA A 392 2.09 21.38 -13.84
C ALA A 392 1.71 20.01 -13.25
N PRO A 393 0.84 19.21 -13.91
CA PRO A 393 0.14 18.09 -13.27
C PRO A 393 1.09 17.05 -12.65
N ARG A 394 0.79 16.68 -11.39
CA ARG A 394 1.64 15.91 -10.46
C ARG A 394 2.86 16.73 -10.01
N GLU A 395 2.58 17.74 -9.20
CA GLU A 395 3.54 18.70 -8.62
C GLU A 395 4.76 18.05 -7.92
N CYS A 396 5.89 18.76 -7.84
CA CYS A 396 7.09 18.31 -7.13
C CYS A 396 7.04 18.56 -5.61
N TYR A 397 6.03 19.31 -5.17
CA TYR A 397 5.76 19.69 -3.79
C TYR A 397 4.36 19.19 -3.42
N ILE A 398 4.04 19.07 -2.13
CA ILE A 398 2.73 18.58 -1.68
C ILE A 398 1.61 19.53 -2.18
N PRO A 399 0.63 19.03 -2.97
CA PRO A 399 -0.41 19.87 -3.53
C PRO A 399 -1.50 20.18 -2.50
N TYR A 400 -1.87 21.44 -2.36
CA TYR A 400 -3.14 21.81 -1.72
C TYR A 400 -4.26 21.80 -2.76
N ARG A 401 -5.37 21.12 -2.45
CA ARG A 401 -6.57 21.08 -3.27
C ARG A 401 -7.80 21.24 -2.37
N PRO A 402 -8.42 22.44 -2.30
CA PRO A 402 -9.61 22.65 -1.50
C PRO A 402 -10.75 21.80 -2.06
N LYS A 403 -11.37 20.96 -1.21
CA LYS A 403 -12.57 20.22 -1.60
C LYS A 403 -13.80 21.13 -1.54
N LYS A 404 -14.63 21.08 -2.58
CA LYS A 404 -16.00 21.62 -2.53
C LYS A 404 -16.77 20.88 -1.42
N LYS A 405 -17.55 21.59 -0.60
CA LYS A 405 -18.52 20.93 0.30
C LYS A 405 -19.51 20.13 -0.55
N THR A 406 -19.84 18.92 -0.11
CA THR A 406 -20.80 18.04 -0.77
C THR A 406 -21.81 17.52 0.25
N GLU A 407 -23.07 17.37 -0.15
CA GLU A 407 -24.09 16.72 0.68
C GLU A 407 -23.75 15.22 0.83
N LYS A 408 -23.96 14.68 2.04
CA LYS A 408 -23.65 13.28 2.37
C LYS A 408 -24.79 12.67 3.17
N ARG A 409 -25.11 11.41 2.90
CA ARG A 409 -25.87 10.56 3.84
C ARG A 409 -24.86 9.92 4.80
N ILE A 410 -25.18 9.87 6.08
CA ILE A 410 -24.37 9.25 7.12
C ILE A 410 -25.26 8.27 7.88
N ILE A 411 -24.83 7.02 7.96
CA ILE A 411 -25.54 5.94 8.64
C ILE A 411 -24.62 5.40 9.73
N PHE A 412 -25.09 5.37 10.96
CA PHE A 412 -24.40 4.77 12.09
C PHE A 412 -25.10 3.46 12.43
N PHE A 413 -24.35 2.41 12.74
CA PHE A 413 -24.91 1.09 13.03
C PHE A 413 -23.96 0.28 13.91
N ASP A 414 -24.49 -0.80 14.49
CA ASP A 414 -23.79 -1.75 15.36
C ASP A 414 -24.51 -3.11 15.26
N PHE A 415 -23.82 -4.20 15.62
CA PHE A 415 -24.37 -5.56 15.61
C PHE A 415 -24.15 -6.27 16.94
N GLU A 416 -25.17 -6.99 17.40
CA GLU A 416 -24.99 -8.03 18.42
C GLU A 416 -25.11 -9.43 17.80
N CYS A 417 -24.39 -10.39 18.37
CA CYS A 417 -24.26 -11.76 17.85
C CYS A 417 -24.50 -12.81 18.94
N THR A 418 -25.03 -13.97 18.54
CA THR A 418 -25.10 -15.16 19.43
C THR A 418 -23.72 -15.65 19.87
N THR A 419 -23.68 -16.34 21.01
CA THR A 419 -22.47 -16.96 21.57
C THR A 419 -22.53 -18.49 21.63
N ASP A 420 -23.65 -19.10 21.24
CA ASP A 420 -23.89 -20.55 21.22
C ASP A 420 -23.87 -21.14 19.81
N PHE A 421 -22.68 -21.54 19.35
CA PHE A 421 -22.55 -22.46 18.22
C PHE A 421 -21.51 -23.53 18.52
N GLN A 422 -21.82 -24.77 18.15
CA GLN A 422 -20.77 -25.76 17.92
C GLN A 422 -19.97 -25.34 16.67
N PRO A 423 -18.65 -25.57 16.63
CA PRO A 423 -17.91 -25.42 15.39
C PRO A 423 -18.48 -26.37 14.33
N ASP A 424 -18.43 -25.94 13.08
CA ASP A 424 -18.80 -26.79 11.94
C ASP A 424 -17.88 -28.03 11.93
N PRO A 425 -18.41 -29.27 11.84
CA PRO A 425 -17.58 -30.48 11.81
C PRO A 425 -16.55 -30.50 10.69
N GLU A 426 -16.86 -29.89 9.54
CA GLU A 426 -15.93 -29.75 8.40
C GLU A 426 -15.01 -28.53 8.56
N ILE A 427 -15.42 -27.52 9.33
CA ILE A 427 -14.69 -26.25 9.47
C ILE A 427 -14.59 -25.83 10.95
N SER A 428 -13.50 -26.24 11.61
CA SER A 428 -13.12 -25.88 12.99
C SER A 428 -12.85 -24.37 13.20
N ARG A 429 -13.89 -23.52 13.09
CA ARG A 429 -13.88 -22.07 13.27
C ARG A 429 -15.19 -21.59 13.91
N PHE A 430 -15.10 -20.66 14.86
CA PHE A 430 -16.28 -20.02 15.45
C PHE A 430 -17.00 -19.13 14.44
N LYS A 431 -18.30 -19.37 14.23
CA LYS A 431 -19.18 -18.54 13.41
C LYS A 431 -19.97 -17.59 14.30
N HIS A 432 -19.75 -16.28 14.14
CA HIS A 432 -20.58 -15.26 14.78
C HIS A 432 -21.82 -15.05 13.91
N GLN A 433 -23.02 -15.16 14.48
CA GLN A 433 -24.29 -14.92 13.78
C GLN A 433 -24.97 -13.67 14.36
N VAL A 434 -25.18 -12.66 13.52
CA VAL A 434 -25.88 -11.42 13.92
C VAL A 434 -27.33 -11.75 14.22
N ASN A 435 -27.77 -11.50 15.45
CA ASN A 435 -29.15 -11.70 15.88
C ASN A 435 -29.88 -10.39 16.22
N PHE A 436 -29.15 -9.27 16.33
CA PHE A 436 -29.74 -7.94 16.39
C PHE A 436 -28.90 -6.92 15.63
N CYS A 437 -29.55 -6.02 14.90
CA CYS A 437 -28.94 -4.85 14.27
C CYS A 437 -29.79 -3.60 14.52
N TYR A 438 -29.14 -2.49 14.88
CA TYR A 438 -29.75 -1.16 14.95
C TYR A 438 -28.99 -0.18 14.04
N ALA A 439 -29.71 0.75 13.40
CA ALA A 439 -29.12 1.80 12.59
C ALA A 439 -29.80 3.17 12.76
N HIS A 440 -28.99 4.24 12.71
CA HIS A 440 -29.40 5.64 12.74
C HIS A 440 -28.98 6.39 11.47
N VAL A 441 -29.94 7.06 10.81
CA VAL A 441 -29.76 7.71 9.49
C VAL A 441 -29.87 9.22 9.57
N THR A 442 -28.83 9.91 9.10
CA THR A 442 -28.78 11.37 9.03
C THR A 442 -28.06 11.87 7.77
N CYS A 443 -28.00 13.18 7.58
CA CYS A 443 -27.28 13.82 6.49
C CYS A 443 -26.72 15.18 6.92
N THR A 444 -25.77 15.71 6.14
CA THR A 444 -25.15 17.02 6.41
C THR A 444 -26.18 18.15 6.57
N ASN A 445 -27.24 18.15 5.76
CA ASN A 445 -28.34 19.13 5.83
C ASN A 445 -29.13 19.02 7.15
N CYS A 446 -29.53 17.81 7.59
CA CYS A 446 -30.23 17.63 8.85
C CYS A 446 -29.36 17.93 10.08
N ILE A 447 -28.05 17.66 10.01
CA ILE A 447 -27.08 18.04 11.05
C ILE A 447 -26.98 19.57 11.13
N GLU A 448 -26.86 20.26 9.99
CA GLU A 448 -26.75 21.73 9.94
C GLU A 448 -28.08 22.44 10.29
N LYS A 449 -29.24 21.79 10.06
CA LYS A 449 -30.57 22.21 10.54
C LYS A 449 -30.85 21.87 12.03
N GLY A 450 -30.01 21.07 12.69
CA GLY A 450 -30.23 20.58 14.07
C GLY A 450 -31.22 19.40 14.21
N ILE A 451 -32.09 19.16 13.22
CA ILE A 451 -33.18 18.15 13.23
C ILE A 451 -32.73 16.69 13.03
N TRP A 452 -31.50 16.33 13.40
CA TRP A 452 -30.88 15.04 13.05
C TRP A 452 -31.19 13.88 14.00
N ASN A 453 -31.60 14.17 15.24
CA ASN A 453 -32.06 13.19 16.25
C ASN A 453 -33.58 13.32 16.53
N GLN A 454 -34.30 13.98 15.64
CA GLN A 454 -35.75 14.21 15.78
C GLN A 454 -36.49 13.41 14.70
N THR A 455 -37.63 12.85 15.08
CA THR A 455 -38.64 12.34 14.15
C THR A 455 -39.08 13.47 13.22
N LEU A 456 -39.24 13.15 11.94
CA LEU A 456 -39.43 14.15 10.89
C LEU A 456 -40.90 14.50 10.68
N GLU A 457 -41.26 15.77 10.90
CA GLU A 457 -42.55 16.35 10.46
C GLU A 457 -42.70 16.33 8.92
N GLN A 458 -41.58 16.35 8.20
CA GLN A 458 -41.51 16.31 6.73
C GLN A 458 -40.38 15.39 6.26
N LYS A 459 -40.70 14.46 5.34
CA LYS A 459 -39.73 13.53 4.73
C LYS A 459 -38.49 14.27 4.23
N CYS A 460 -37.30 13.82 4.61
CA CYS A 460 -36.04 14.42 4.14
C CYS A 460 -35.59 13.77 2.84
N GLY A 461 -35.22 14.59 1.85
CA GLY A 461 -34.86 14.12 0.50
C GLY A 461 -33.60 13.24 0.48
N ILE A 462 -32.75 13.34 1.51
CA ILE A 462 -31.55 12.49 1.65
C ILE A 462 -31.78 11.32 2.61
N CYS A 463 -32.50 11.53 3.72
CA CYS A 463 -32.62 10.54 4.80
C CYS A 463 -33.85 9.64 4.70
N GLY A 464 -34.84 10.00 3.88
CA GLY A 464 -36.13 9.34 3.85
C GLY A 464 -37.02 9.78 5.00
N ASP A 465 -37.91 8.87 5.40
CA ASP A 465 -38.99 9.13 6.37
C ASP A 465 -38.52 8.95 7.82
N TYR A 466 -37.66 7.97 8.07
CA TYR A 466 -37.26 7.57 9.43
C TYR A 466 -35.76 7.79 9.69
N ARG A 467 -35.44 8.10 10.94
CA ARG A 467 -34.08 8.12 11.52
C ARG A 467 -33.63 6.73 11.93
N THR A 468 -34.51 5.97 12.57
CA THR A 468 -34.12 4.77 13.34
C THR A 468 -34.72 3.49 12.78
N TYR A 469 -33.86 2.49 12.60
CA TYR A 469 -34.20 1.21 11.97
C TYR A 469 -33.61 0.06 12.80
N ALA A 470 -34.32 -1.06 12.90
CA ALA A 470 -33.82 -2.27 13.56
C ALA A 470 -34.26 -3.56 12.86
N TRP A 471 -33.41 -4.60 12.93
CA TRP A 471 -33.62 -5.92 12.36
C TRP A 471 -33.33 -7.01 13.42
N ALA A 472 -34.28 -7.95 13.59
CA ALA A 472 -34.19 -9.06 14.54
C ALA A 472 -35.08 -10.24 14.11
N PRO A 473 -34.81 -11.49 14.52
CA PRO A 473 -35.71 -12.63 14.27
C PRO A 473 -36.93 -12.68 15.21
N PHE A 474 -36.87 -11.94 16.33
CA PHE A 474 -37.92 -11.82 17.35
C PHE A 474 -38.55 -10.42 17.37
N ASP A 475 -39.77 -10.34 17.89
CA ASP A 475 -40.44 -9.06 18.17
C ASP A 475 -39.99 -8.48 19.53
N PHE A 476 -39.94 -7.15 19.60
CA PHE A 476 -39.64 -6.34 20.79
C PHE A 476 -40.41 -5.02 20.72
N TYR A 477 -40.77 -4.44 21.87
CA TYR A 477 -41.76 -3.37 21.99
C TYR A 477 -41.32 -2.20 22.87
N ASN A 478 -40.58 -2.45 23.96
CA ASN A 478 -40.23 -1.41 24.95
C ASN A 478 -39.12 -0.47 24.44
N THR A 479 -38.27 -0.94 23.53
CA THR A 479 -37.28 -0.08 22.87
C THR A 479 -37.93 0.68 21.71
N GLU A 480 -38.03 2.01 21.80
CA GLU A 480 -38.53 2.85 20.71
C GLU A 480 -37.60 2.81 19.50
N VAL A 481 -38.15 2.41 18.35
CA VAL A 481 -37.52 2.45 17.02
C VAL A 481 -38.61 2.78 16.01
N GLU A 482 -38.37 3.74 15.12
CA GLU A 482 -39.38 4.22 14.17
C GLU A 482 -39.76 3.17 13.11
N ARG A 483 -38.80 2.35 12.66
CA ARG A 483 -39.06 1.21 11.77
C ARG A 483 -38.37 -0.06 12.24
N ARG A 484 -39.16 -1.10 12.53
CA ARG A 484 -38.68 -2.44 12.92
C ARG A 484 -38.92 -3.42 11.77
N PHE A 485 -38.00 -4.36 11.57
CA PHE A 485 -38.14 -5.48 10.63
C PHE A 485 -37.90 -6.80 11.37
N ARG A 486 -38.92 -7.67 11.38
CA ARG A 486 -38.75 -9.05 11.82
C ARG A 486 -38.24 -9.92 10.66
N VAL A 487 -37.04 -10.47 10.78
CA VAL A 487 -36.31 -11.19 9.73
C VAL A 487 -35.39 -12.27 10.31
N ASP A 488 -35.34 -13.44 9.68
CA ASP A 488 -34.54 -14.57 10.16
C ASP A 488 -33.02 -14.36 9.97
N ASP A 489 -32.62 -13.51 9.03
CA ASP A 489 -31.23 -13.10 8.75
C ASP A 489 -31.11 -11.57 8.81
N PRO A 490 -30.85 -10.99 10.01
CA PRO A 490 -30.65 -9.55 10.17
C PRO A 490 -29.47 -8.99 9.36
N LEU A 491 -28.39 -9.76 9.17
CA LEU A 491 -27.19 -9.31 8.47
C LEU A 491 -27.44 -9.11 6.98
N ALA A 492 -28.08 -10.09 6.31
CA ALA A 492 -28.45 -9.97 4.91
C ALA A 492 -29.51 -8.88 4.69
N ALA A 493 -30.53 -8.81 5.56
CA ALA A 493 -31.58 -7.80 5.47
C ALA A 493 -31.03 -6.38 5.60
N PHE A 494 -30.18 -6.13 6.61
CA PHE A 494 -29.49 -4.85 6.79
C PHE A 494 -28.54 -4.53 5.64
N THR A 495 -27.70 -5.48 5.22
CA THR A 495 -26.70 -5.23 4.16
C THR A 495 -27.37 -4.95 2.82
N LYS A 496 -28.45 -5.67 2.48
CA LYS A 496 -29.28 -5.39 1.30
C LYS A 496 -29.88 -3.98 1.36
N TRP A 497 -30.54 -3.64 2.48
CA TRP A 497 -31.14 -2.31 2.68
C TRP A 497 -30.11 -1.18 2.57
N LEU A 498 -28.94 -1.33 3.21
CA LEU A 498 -27.88 -0.31 3.21
C LEU A 498 -27.27 -0.08 1.82
N LEU A 499 -27.23 -1.11 0.98
CA LEU A 499 -26.73 -1.05 -0.40
C LEU A 499 -27.81 -0.66 -1.43
N GLN A 500 -29.10 -0.75 -1.05
CA GLN A 500 -30.26 -0.43 -1.92
C GLN A 500 -31.09 0.74 -1.38
N PHE A 501 -30.59 1.46 -0.36
CA PHE A 501 -31.29 2.52 0.40
C PHE A 501 -32.00 3.56 -0.49
N GLU A 502 -31.36 3.96 -1.58
CA GLU A 502 -31.92 4.98 -2.48
C GLU A 502 -33.18 4.48 -3.21
N THR A 503 -33.31 3.17 -3.43
CA THR A 503 -34.50 2.54 -3.99
C THR A 503 -35.48 2.11 -2.90
N GLU A 504 -35.01 1.44 -1.83
CA GLU A 504 -35.89 0.90 -0.77
C GLU A 504 -36.45 1.95 0.21
N THR A 505 -35.75 3.07 0.42
CA THR A 505 -36.15 4.13 1.36
C THR A 505 -36.54 5.43 0.65
N LEU A 506 -35.92 5.77 -0.49
CA LEU A 506 -36.23 7.00 -1.24
C LEU A 506 -37.07 6.78 -2.52
N GLY A 507 -37.38 5.53 -2.90
CA GLY A 507 -38.19 5.22 -4.09
C GLY A 507 -37.52 5.53 -5.43
N LEU A 508 -36.19 5.70 -5.48
CA LEU A 508 -35.45 5.98 -6.71
C LEU A 508 -35.23 4.68 -7.50
N ASP A 509 -36.16 4.35 -8.40
CA ASP A 509 -36.06 3.20 -9.30
C ASP A 509 -35.00 3.38 -10.42
N HIS A 510 -34.47 2.25 -10.88
CA HIS A 510 -33.46 2.13 -11.92
C HIS A 510 -33.99 2.31 -13.36
N ASN A 511 -35.28 2.07 -13.64
CA ASN A 511 -35.76 1.71 -14.99
C ASN A 511 -36.53 2.80 -15.73
N GLU A 512 -37.19 3.73 -15.04
CA GLU A 512 -38.12 4.68 -15.64
C GLU A 512 -37.50 5.60 -16.73
N ARG A 513 -36.25 6.04 -16.52
CA ARG A 513 -35.53 6.92 -17.47
C ARG A 513 -35.30 6.27 -18.85
N GLY A 514 -35.41 4.94 -18.97
CA GLY A 514 -35.23 4.22 -20.23
C GLY A 514 -36.50 4.04 -21.08
N LYS A 515 -37.71 4.19 -20.52
CA LYS A 515 -38.95 3.73 -21.18
C LYS A 515 -39.70 4.79 -22.00
N LYS A 516 -39.56 6.09 -21.70
CA LYS A 516 -40.24 7.19 -22.44
C LYS A 516 -39.57 7.53 -23.80
N ARG A 517 -39.33 6.52 -24.66
CA ARG A 517 -38.92 6.75 -26.08
C ARG A 517 -39.38 5.70 -27.10
N LYS A 518 -40.45 4.95 -26.80
CA LYS A 518 -41.13 4.06 -27.78
C LYS A 518 -42.66 4.20 -27.74
N HIS A 519 -43.19 5.26 -28.36
CA HIS A 519 -44.50 5.18 -29.02
C HIS A 519 -44.34 5.54 -30.49
N THR A 520 -44.98 4.74 -31.34
CA THR A 520 -44.69 4.56 -32.76
C THR A 520 -45.34 5.58 -33.68
N VAL A 521 -44.61 5.97 -34.73
CA VAL A 521 -45.12 5.82 -36.11
C VAL A 521 -44.12 4.93 -36.86
N LYS A 522 -44.61 4.05 -37.75
CA LYS A 522 -43.82 3.05 -38.51
C LYS A 522 -43.25 3.70 -39.79
N HIS A 523 -42.12 3.28 -40.36
CA HIS A 523 -41.91 1.94 -40.95
C HIS A 523 -40.43 1.57 -41.17
N ASN A 524 -40.15 0.25 -41.07
CA ASN A 524 -39.29 -0.62 -41.90
C ASN A 524 -37.94 -0.10 -42.46
N ASN A 525 -36.81 -0.82 -42.39
CA ASN A 525 -36.54 -2.25 -42.15
C ASN A 525 -35.20 -2.45 -41.38
N ASN A 526 -35.02 -3.67 -40.81
CA ASN A 526 -33.83 -4.54 -40.75
C ASN A 526 -32.41 -3.92 -40.92
N ASN A 527 -31.37 -4.25 -40.14
CA ASN A 527 -31.13 -5.51 -39.39
C ASN A 527 -30.28 -5.30 -38.10
N GLU A 528 -29.94 -6.42 -37.45
CA GLU A 528 -29.20 -6.60 -36.19
C GLU A 528 -27.83 -5.91 -36.09
N GLU A 529 -27.47 -5.39 -34.91
CA GLU A 529 -26.10 -5.47 -34.36
C GLU A 529 -26.07 -5.23 -32.83
N ALA A 530 -24.94 -5.53 -32.16
CA ALA A 530 -24.89 -5.86 -30.74
C ALA A 530 -24.51 -4.71 -29.77
N CYS A 531 -24.85 -4.88 -28.48
CA CYS A 531 -24.60 -3.91 -27.41
C CYS A 531 -23.17 -3.99 -26.84
N PHE A 532 -22.48 -2.85 -26.76
CA PHE A 532 -21.26 -2.69 -25.96
C PHE A 532 -21.56 -1.91 -24.67
N PHE A 533 -20.94 -2.34 -23.56
CA PHE A 533 -20.93 -1.61 -22.28
C PHE A 533 -19.58 -0.91 -22.10
N ASP A 534 -19.55 0.42 -22.18
CA ASP A 534 -18.37 1.20 -21.79
C ASP A 534 -18.38 1.46 -20.28
N ASN A 535 -17.32 1.01 -19.60
CA ASN A 535 -16.97 1.38 -18.23
C ASN A 535 -15.52 1.89 -18.22
N GLU A 536 -15.34 3.20 -18.33
CA GLU A 536 -14.08 3.88 -18.01
C GLU A 536 -14.32 4.88 -16.89
N ALA A 537 -13.50 4.77 -15.83
CA ALA A 537 -13.56 5.65 -14.67
C ALA A 537 -12.33 6.58 -14.67
N ASP A 538 -12.57 7.86 -14.93
CA ASP A 538 -11.68 8.97 -14.60
C ASP A 538 -12.53 10.06 -13.92
N ASP A 539 -12.13 10.50 -12.72
CA ASP A 539 -12.85 11.47 -11.90
C ASP A 539 -12.56 12.92 -12.35
N ASP A 540 -13.21 13.40 -13.42
CA ASP A 540 -13.26 14.83 -13.79
C ASP A 540 -14.66 15.42 -13.48
N GLU A 541 -14.85 15.98 -12.27
CA GLU A 541 -16.08 16.66 -11.83
C GLU A 541 -16.23 18.08 -12.43
N ASP A 542 -16.53 18.20 -13.74
CA ASP A 542 -16.90 19.49 -14.36
C ASP A 542 -17.99 19.37 -15.45
N ASN A 543 -19.26 19.28 -15.04
CA ASN A 543 -20.37 19.80 -15.84
C ASN A 543 -21.61 20.15 -14.99
N TYR A 544 -21.75 21.41 -14.56
CA TYR A 544 -23.02 21.94 -14.04
C TYR A 544 -23.86 22.45 -15.22
N GLY A 545 -24.61 21.54 -15.85
CA GLY A 545 -25.67 21.87 -16.81
C GLY A 545 -27.03 22.00 -16.13
N ASN A 546 -27.89 22.89 -16.62
CA ASN A 546 -29.23 23.09 -16.08
C ASN A 546 -30.13 21.86 -16.29
N ASP A 547 -30.60 21.26 -15.20
CA ASP A 547 -31.77 20.37 -15.14
C ASP A 547 -32.86 21.01 -14.23
N ALA A 548 -33.26 22.24 -14.58
CA ALA A 548 -34.63 22.66 -14.31
C ALA A 548 -35.54 22.07 -15.40
N GLU A 549 -36.79 21.77 -15.06
CA GLU A 549 -37.79 21.15 -15.97
C GLU A 549 -37.45 19.74 -16.47
N ASN A 550 -37.92 18.72 -15.74
CA ASN A 550 -38.95 17.81 -16.27
C ASN A 550 -39.69 17.08 -15.14
N ASN A 551 -40.90 16.57 -15.43
CA ASN A 551 -41.96 16.44 -14.42
C ASN A 551 -42.79 15.15 -14.55
N TYR A 552 -43.54 14.81 -13.48
CA TYR A 552 -44.54 13.72 -13.34
C TYR A 552 -44.07 12.25 -13.44
N MET A 553 -44.55 11.32 -12.60
CA MET A 553 -45.18 11.38 -11.25
C MET A 553 -45.52 9.94 -10.80
N LEU A 554 -45.25 9.57 -9.55
CA LEU A 554 -45.90 8.47 -8.82
C LEU A 554 -45.79 8.78 -7.32
N GLY A 555 -46.93 8.84 -6.61
CA GLY A 555 -47.01 8.84 -5.15
C GLY A 555 -46.11 9.82 -4.39
N TYR A 556 -46.37 11.13 -4.50
CA TYR A 556 -45.84 12.13 -3.57
C TYR A 556 -46.98 12.78 -2.81
N ASP A 557 -47.04 12.53 -1.50
CA ASP A 557 -47.88 13.31 -0.57
C ASP A 557 -47.30 14.73 -0.43
N GLU A 558 -48.15 15.73 -0.25
CA GLU A 558 -47.84 17.15 -0.53
C GLU A 558 -46.87 17.84 0.47
N GLY A 559 -46.18 17.08 1.33
CA GLY A 559 -45.38 17.61 2.46
C GLY A 559 -43.88 17.25 2.51
N GLY A 560 -43.29 16.59 1.50
CA GLY A 560 -41.90 16.07 1.58
C GLY A 560 -40.83 16.85 0.78
N GLU A 561 -39.57 16.83 1.25
CA GLU A 561 -38.41 17.23 0.43
C GLU A 561 -38.21 16.25 -0.75
N LYS A 562 -37.93 16.76 -1.96
CA LYS A 562 -37.66 15.92 -3.14
C LYS A 562 -36.42 15.02 -2.92
N PRO A 563 -36.49 13.71 -3.24
CA PRO A 563 -35.36 12.79 -3.11
C PRO A 563 -34.07 13.24 -3.81
N LYS A 564 -32.94 13.09 -3.12
CA LYS A 564 -31.58 13.38 -3.58
C LYS A 564 -30.70 12.13 -3.43
N SER A 565 -30.07 11.72 -4.52
CA SER A 565 -29.05 10.66 -4.52
C SER A 565 -27.70 11.25 -4.10
N VAL A 566 -27.09 10.73 -3.02
CA VAL A 566 -25.85 11.26 -2.44
C VAL A 566 -24.99 10.16 -1.80
N LYS A 567 -23.66 10.30 -1.90
CA LYS A 567 -22.66 9.36 -1.37
C LYS A 567 -22.95 9.05 0.11
N THR A 568 -23.06 7.76 0.44
CA THR A 568 -23.43 7.27 1.77
C THR A 568 -22.20 6.83 2.53
N TYR A 569 -22.06 7.30 3.78
CA TYR A 569 -20.98 6.91 4.69
C TYR A 569 -21.55 6.11 5.85
N ALA A 570 -21.25 4.81 5.89
CA ALA A 570 -21.64 3.90 6.96
C ALA A 570 -20.52 3.83 8.02
N TYR A 571 -20.86 4.00 9.29
CA TYR A 571 -19.92 4.00 10.42
C TYR A 571 -20.36 3.05 11.53
N ALA A 572 -19.51 2.06 11.82
CA ALA A 572 -19.52 1.30 13.08
C ALA A 572 -18.36 1.75 14.00
N HIS A 573 -18.27 1.20 15.21
CA HIS A 573 -17.21 1.54 16.17
C HIS A 573 -16.22 0.38 16.38
N ALA A 574 -14.96 0.60 15.99
CA ALA A 574 -13.95 -0.45 15.85
C ALA A 574 -14.26 -1.51 14.77
N GLY A 575 -15.37 -1.36 14.02
CA GLY A 575 -15.87 -2.30 13.00
C GLY A 575 -14.92 -2.67 11.86
N SER A 576 -13.76 -2.01 11.73
CA SER A 576 -12.64 -2.53 10.92
C SER A 576 -12.12 -3.91 11.39
N ARG A 577 -12.52 -4.36 12.58
CA ARG A 577 -12.24 -5.68 13.17
C ARG A 577 -13.45 -6.60 13.27
N TYR A 578 -14.65 -6.02 13.31
CA TYR A 578 -15.90 -6.71 13.64
C TYR A 578 -16.93 -6.53 12.51
N ASP A 579 -17.74 -5.47 12.59
CA ASP A 579 -18.94 -5.27 11.76
C ASP A 579 -18.68 -5.28 10.26
N HIS A 580 -17.60 -4.63 9.81
CA HIS A 580 -17.26 -4.58 8.39
C HIS A 580 -16.79 -5.93 7.87
N VAL A 581 -16.32 -6.84 8.72
CA VAL A 581 -15.90 -8.19 8.32
C VAL A 581 -17.14 -9.05 8.03
N LEU A 582 -18.19 -8.92 8.84
CA LEU A 582 -19.49 -9.56 8.63
C LEU A 582 -20.15 -9.04 7.34
N ILE A 583 -20.22 -7.72 7.17
CA ILE A 583 -20.74 -7.10 5.94
C ILE A 583 -19.88 -7.43 4.72
N PHE A 584 -18.56 -7.59 4.87
CA PHE A 584 -17.68 -7.98 3.77
C PHE A 584 -18.00 -9.39 3.27
N GLY A 585 -18.15 -10.36 4.18
CA GLY A 585 -18.64 -11.71 3.85
C GLY A 585 -20.01 -11.66 3.18
N GLU A 586 -20.92 -10.83 3.68
CA GLU A 586 -22.27 -10.67 3.14
C GLU A 586 -22.27 -10.10 1.72
N MET A 587 -21.48 -9.05 1.46
CA MET A 587 -21.34 -8.47 0.12
C MET A 587 -20.86 -9.50 -0.90
N LEU A 588 -19.92 -10.38 -0.52
CA LEU A 588 -19.44 -11.46 -1.38
C LEU A 588 -20.52 -12.50 -1.65
N ARG A 589 -21.29 -12.91 -0.62
CA ARG A 589 -22.47 -13.80 -0.75
C ARG A 589 -23.52 -13.19 -1.68
N MET A 590 -23.74 -11.89 -1.62
CA MET A 590 -24.62 -11.14 -2.54
C MET A 590 -24.06 -10.96 -3.96
N GLY A 591 -22.85 -11.46 -4.27
CA GLY A 591 -22.22 -11.31 -5.58
C GLY A 591 -21.66 -9.91 -5.87
N ILE A 592 -21.36 -9.12 -4.83
CA ILE A 592 -20.92 -7.72 -4.88
C ILE A 592 -19.41 -7.63 -4.58
N ARG A 593 -18.67 -6.90 -5.42
CA ARG A 593 -17.21 -6.76 -5.37
C ARG A 593 -16.80 -5.36 -4.85
N PRO A 594 -16.43 -5.19 -3.57
CA PRO A 594 -16.00 -3.90 -3.04
C PRO A 594 -14.53 -3.55 -3.35
N ASP A 595 -14.18 -2.26 -3.33
CA ASP A 595 -12.78 -1.85 -3.11
C ASP A 595 -12.46 -1.93 -1.61
N LEU A 596 -11.23 -2.33 -1.26
CA LEU A 596 -10.76 -2.41 0.13
C LEU A 596 -9.52 -1.51 0.38
N VAL A 597 -9.53 -0.80 1.50
CA VAL A 597 -8.34 -0.15 2.09
C VAL A 597 -8.02 -0.85 3.40
N ARG A 598 -6.93 -1.62 3.43
CA ARG A 598 -6.53 -2.45 4.58
C ARG A 598 -5.31 -1.93 5.33
N GLN A 599 -5.21 -2.30 6.60
CA GLN A 599 -3.97 -2.26 7.38
C GLN A 599 -3.83 -3.58 8.15
N GLY A 600 -3.08 -4.52 7.58
CA GLY A 600 -3.12 -5.91 8.01
C GLY A 600 -4.53 -6.47 7.82
N ASN A 601 -5.11 -7.04 8.87
CA ASN A 601 -6.48 -7.58 8.85
C ASN A 601 -7.56 -6.54 9.17
N HIS A 602 -7.20 -5.27 9.44
CA HIS A 602 -8.19 -4.21 9.63
C HIS A 602 -8.74 -3.67 8.30
N LEU A 603 -10.06 -3.69 8.12
CA LEU A 603 -10.79 -3.06 7.01
C LEU A 603 -11.01 -1.56 7.33
N LEU A 604 -10.08 -0.68 6.94
CA LEU A 604 -10.13 0.75 7.27
C LEU A 604 -11.22 1.52 6.49
N GLU A 605 -11.35 1.20 5.21
CA GLU A 605 -12.42 1.65 4.34
C GLU A 605 -12.81 0.50 3.41
N MET A 606 -14.11 0.27 3.24
CA MET A 606 -14.68 -0.65 2.24
C MET A 606 -15.68 0.14 1.40
N LYS A 607 -15.68 -0.06 0.08
CA LYS A 607 -16.46 0.78 -0.85
C LYS A 607 -17.27 -0.07 -1.82
N ALA A 608 -18.59 0.05 -1.74
CA ALA A 608 -19.52 -0.51 -2.71
C ALA A 608 -19.66 0.44 -3.91
N HIS A 609 -19.40 -0.08 -5.12
CA HIS A 609 -19.44 0.72 -6.36
C HIS A 609 -20.83 1.18 -6.77
N LYS A 610 -20.88 2.25 -7.57
CA LYS A 610 -22.11 2.81 -8.14
C LYS A 610 -22.81 1.76 -9.02
N LYS A 611 -24.10 1.48 -8.79
CA LYS A 611 -24.89 0.57 -9.64
C LYS A 611 -26.00 1.33 -10.37
N GLY A 612 -25.70 1.74 -11.61
CA GLY A 612 -26.60 2.55 -12.43
C GLY A 612 -26.80 3.96 -11.87
N ALA A 613 -27.99 4.21 -11.30
CA ALA A 613 -28.32 5.49 -10.66
C ALA A 613 -27.76 5.61 -9.22
N ILE A 614 -27.89 4.55 -8.41
CA ILE A 614 -27.58 4.54 -6.97
C ILE A 614 -26.12 4.93 -6.71
N THR A 615 -25.88 5.87 -5.81
CA THR A 615 -24.54 6.37 -5.45
C THR A 615 -23.72 5.40 -4.59
N THR A 616 -22.42 5.66 -4.51
CA THR A 616 -21.44 4.86 -3.74
C THR A 616 -21.76 4.84 -2.23
N THR A 617 -21.78 3.64 -1.64
CA THR A 617 -21.76 3.44 -0.18
C THR A 617 -20.35 3.11 0.29
N ILE A 618 -19.90 3.79 1.36
CA ILE A 618 -18.52 3.76 1.88
C ILE A 618 -18.57 3.45 3.38
N PHE A 619 -18.04 2.31 3.78
CA PHE A 619 -17.92 1.87 5.16
C PHE A 619 -16.62 2.39 5.77
N ARG A 620 -16.67 2.94 7.00
CA ARG A 620 -15.49 3.49 7.71
C ARG A 620 -15.57 3.26 9.20
N ASP A 621 -14.43 2.95 9.80
CA ASP A 621 -14.35 2.71 11.24
C ASP A 621 -14.18 4.04 12.00
N SER A 622 -15.20 4.42 12.78
CA SER A 622 -15.20 5.64 13.59
C SER A 622 -14.05 5.71 14.61
N TYR A 623 -13.55 4.57 15.10
CA TYR A 623 -12.41 4.50 16.01
C TYR A 623 -11.11 5.04 15.38
N LYS A 624 -11.02 5.04 14.04
CA LYS A 624 -9.87 5.61 13.32
C LYS A 624 -9.93 7.15 13.25
N LEU A 625 -11.09 7.75 13.53
CA LEU A 625 -11.28 9.19 13.73
C LEU A 625 -11.27 9.57 15.21
N ILE A 626 -11.83 8.73 16.08
CA ILE A 626 -11.94 8.92 17.54
C ILE A 626 -11.38 7.68 18.26
N PRO A 627 -10.05 7.60 18.49
CA PRO A 627 -9.43 6.49 19.21
C PRO A 627 -9.68 6.60 20.73
N LEU A 628 -10.91 6.27 21.14
CA LEU A 628 -11.39 6.12 22.52
C LEU A 628 -12.36 4.93 22.56
N LYS A 629 -12.56 4.34 23.74
CA LYS A 629 -13.69 3.43 23.96
C LYS A 629 -15.00 4.20 23.85
N LEU A 630 -16.03 3.61 23.26
CA LEU A 630 -17.36 4.22 23.11
C LEU A 630 -17.94 4.74 24.45
N ALA A 631 -17.85 3.95 25.53
CA ALA A 631 -18.27 4.35 26.88
C ALA A 631 -17.62 5.65 27.38
N SER A 632 -16.43 6.02 26.88
CA SER A 632 -15.75 7.27 27.23
C SER A 632 -16.29 8.49 26.48
N PHE A 633 -17.12 8.32 25.44
CA PHE A 633 -17.61 9.43 24.61
C PHE A 633 -18.47 10.41 25.42
N VAL A 634 -19.42 9.92 26.21
CA VAL A 634 -20.36 10.73 27.00
C VAL A 634 -19.60 11.72 27.89
N LYS A 635 -18.69 11.21 28.73
CA LYS A 635 -17.82 12.01 29.60
C LYS A 635 -16.80 12.87 28.86
N THR A 636 -16.29 12.44 27.70
CA THR A 636 -15.26 13.20 26.96
C THR A 636 -15.85 14.38 26.21
N PHE A 637 -17.03 14.22 25.61
CA PHE A 637 -17.65 15.25 24.77
C PHE A 637 -18.74 16.05 25.48
N GLY A 638 -19.16 15.65 26.69
CA GLY A 638 -20.27 16.26 27.41
C GLY A 638 -21.59 16.00 26.69
N LEU A 639 -21.84 14.73 26.34
CA LEU A 639 -23.04 14.35 25.58
C LEU A 639 -24.23 14.26 26.54
N ASN A 640 -25.23 15.10 26.33
CA ASN A 640 -26.55 14.90 26.90
C ASN A 640 -27.34 14.04 25.91
N ILE A 641 -27.75 12.85 26.35
CA ILE A 641 -28.52 11.88 25.56
C ILE A 641 -29.68 11.42 26.45
N ASP A 642 -30.91 11.56 25.97
CA ASP A 642 -32.10 11.27 26.77
C ASP A 642 -32.12 9.80 27.21
N GLY A 643 -32.24 9.58 28.53
CA GLY A 643 -32.21 8.24 29.14
C GLY A 643 -30.84 7.54 29.20
N VAL A 644 -29.73 8.21 28.85
CA VAL A 644 -28.39 7.60 28.80
C VAL A 644 -27.34 8.43 29.56
N GLU A 645 -27.18 8.14 30.85
CA GLU A 645 -26.09 8.73 31.67
C GLU A 645 -24.71 8.12 31.36
N ASN A 646 -24.67 6.82 31.09
CA ASN A 646 -23.46 6.03 30.83
C ASN A 646 -23.79 4.87 29.86
N LYS A 647 -22.77 4.25 29.25
CA LYS A 647 -22.96 2.98 28.55
C LYS A 647 -23.42 1.90 29.54
N LYS A 648 -24.45 1.14 29.15
CA LYS A 648 -25.03 0.02 29.91
C LYS A 648 -24.12 -1.22 29.90
N TYR A 649 -24.32 -2.16 30.81
CA TYR A 649 -23.65 -3.48 30.78
C TYR A 649 -24.57 -4.52 30.13
N PHE A 650 -23.99 -5.44 29.35
CA PHE A 650 -24.73 -6.50 28.65
C PHE A 650 -24.11 -7.88 28.92
N PRO A 651 -24.92 -8.92 29.21
CA PRO A 651 -24.42 -10.26 29.50
C PRO A 651 -24.13 -11.01 28.19
N HIS A 652 -23.02 -10.68 27.53
CA HIS A 652 -22.69 -11.24 26.21
C HIS A 652 -22.74 -12.78 26.17
N LYS A 653 -22.29 -13.51 27.21
CA LYS A 653 -22.37 -14.99 27.23
C LYS A 653 -23.78 -15.53 27.46
N PHE A 654 -24.75 -14.69 27.85
CA PHE A 654 -26.17 -15.03 27.92
C PHE A 654 -26.89 -14.77 26.57
N ASN A 655 -26.27 -14.03 25.64
CA ASN A 655 -26.80 -13.84 24.29
C ASN A 655 -26.71 -15.15 23.50
N LYS A 656 -27.82 -15.89 23.49
CA LYS A 656 -27.93 -17.27 23.01
C LYS A 656 -29.32 -17.56 22.46
N ASP A 657 -29.42 -18.34 21.38
CA ASP A 657 -30.71 -18.66 20.74
C ASP A 657 -31.67 -19.37 21.71
N ALA A 658 -31.15 -20.28 22.55
CA ALA A 658 -31.92 -20.97 23.58
C ALA A 658 -32.51 -20.02 24.67
N ASN A 659 -31.93 -18.82 24.85
CA ASN A 659 -32.36 -17.88 25.89
C ASN A 659 -33.45 -16.90 25.45
N TYR A 660 -33.68 -16.72 24.14
CA TYR A 660 -34.73 -15.81 23.65
C TYR A 660 -36.17 -16.27 23.95
N GLY A 661 -36.37 -17.53 24.35
CA GLY A 661 -37.64 -18.01 24.88
C GLY A 661 -37.91 -17.59 26.33
N ASN A 662 -36.89 -17.17 27.08
CA ASN A 662 -36.92 -17.12 28.54
C ASN A 662 -36.91 -15.67 29.05
N VAL A 663 -37.85 -15.35 29.95
CA VAL A 663 -37.81 -14.13 30.77
C VAL A 663 -37.42 -14.53 32.18
N LEU A 664 -36.45 -13.83 32.76
CA LEU A 664 -35.99 -14.04 34.13
C LEU A 664 -36.55 -12.95 35.05
N ASP A 665 -36.85 -13.31 36.31
CA ASP A 665 -37.20 -12.34 37.35
C ASP A 665 -35.98 -11.60 37.93
N THR A 666 -34.77 -12.06 37.59
CA THR A 666 -33.47 -11.50 37.99
C THR A 666 -32.56 -11.28 36.79
N LEU A 667 -31.48 -10.51 36.96
CA LEU A 667 -30.38 -10.47 35.99
C LEU A 667 -29.73 -11.86 35.81
N PRO A 668 -29.13 -12.15 34.63
CA PRO A 668 -28.25 -13.29 34.44
C PRO A 668 -27.06 -13.30 35.41
N PRO A 669 -26.40 -14.45 35.63
CA PRO A 669 -25.20 -14.55 36.45
C PRO A 669 -24.11 -13.56 36.05
N LEU A 670 -23.39 -13.02 37.05
CA LEU A 670 -22.31 -12.04 36.84
C LEU A 670 -21.27 -12.51 35.81
N GLN A 671 -20.99 -13.81 35.78
CA GLN A 671 -20.05 -14.45 34.86
C GLN A 671 -20.40 -14.23 33.39
N ASP A 672 -21.68 -14.05 33.04
CA ASP A 672 -22.11 -13.81 31.66
C ASP A 672 -21.77 -12.40 31.17
N TYR A 673 -21.60 -11.45 32.08
CA TYR A 673 -21.08 -10.10 31.83
C TYR A 673 -19.54 -10.06 31.70
N SER A 674 -18.86 -11.20 31.85
CA SER A 674 -17.41 -11.36 31.65
C SER A 674 -16.52 -10.41 32.48
N PRO A 675 -16.68 -10.33 33.81
CA PRO A 675 -15.92 -9.41 34.68
C PRO A 675 -14.39 -9.54 34.56
N GLU A 676 -13.89 -10.71 34.16
CA GLU A 676 -12.48 -10.97 33.87
C GLU A 676 -11.90 -10.16 32.69
N SER A 677 -12.74 -9.63 31.79
CA SER A 677 -12.28 -8.78 30.67
C SER A 677 -12.13 -7.30 31.04
N HIS A 678 -12.47 -6.92 32.27
CA HIS A 678 -12.42 -5.53 32.74
C HIS A 678 -11.15 -5.24 33.58
N PHE A 679 -10.61 -4.02 33.47
CA PHE A 679 -9.60 -3.54 34.41
C PHE A 679 -10.19 -3.44 35.84
N PRO A 680 -9.39 -3.59 36.91
CA PRO A 680 -9.89 -3.70 38.29
C PRO A 680 -10.92 -2.62 38.69
N GLU A 681 -10.68 -1.34 38.38
CA GLU A 681 -11.63 -0.26 38.69
C GLU A 681 -12.99 -0.40 37.98
N GLU A 682 -13.00 -0.88 36.74
CA GLU A 682 -14.22 -1.08 35.95
C GLU A 682 -14.92 -2.37 36.38
N ARG A 683 -14.15 -3.42 36.71
CA ARG A 683 -14.65 -4.68 37.26
C ARG A 683 -15.40 -4.46 38.56
N MET A 684 -14.84 -3.67 39.49
CA MET A 684 -15.51 -3.32 40.75
C MET A 684 -16.83 -2.54 40.54
N LYS A 685 -16.94 -1.75 39.46
CA LYS A 685 -18.19 -1.05 39.11
C LYS A 685 -19.24 -2.01 38.54
N LEU A 686 -18.83 -2.97 37.72
CA LEU A 686 -19.71 -4.02 37.20
C LEU A 686 -20.19 -4.94 38.34
N GLU A 687 -19.29 -5.40 39.20
CA GLU A 687 -19.60 -6.24 40.36
C GLU A 687 -20.58 -5.56 41.32
N LYS A 688 -20.35 -4.27 41.62
CA LYS A 688 -21.30 -3.49 42.43
C LYS A 688 -22.64 -3.28 41.70
N TRP A 689 -22.63 -2.82 40.44
CA TRP A 689 -23.86 -2.58 39.69
C TRP A 689 -24.73 -3.84 39.59
N HIS A 690 -24.11 -4.99 39.34
CA HIS A 690 -24.81 -6.28 39.26
C HIS A 690 -25.45 -6.65 40.60
N ALA A 691 -24.73 -6.51 41.71
CA ALA A 691 -25.28 -6.73 43.05
C ALA A 691 -26.42 -5.76 43.40
N ASP A 692 -26.28 -4.47 43.08
CA ASP A 692 -27.30 -3.44 43.31
C ASP A 692 -28.57 -3.66 42.46
N ASN A 693 -28.47 -4.36 41.31
CA ASN A 693 -29.56 -4.52 40.34
C ASN A 693 -30.03 -5.98 40.12
N ILE A 694 -29.51 -6.96 40.87
CA ILE A 694 -29.76 -8.40 40.62
C ILE A 694 -31.25 -8.77 40.56
N ASN A 695 -32.09 -8.13 41.37
CA ASN A 695 -33.54 -8.37 41.43
C ASN A 695 -34.34 -7.61 40.35
N THR A 696 -33.71 -7.23 39.23
CA THR A 696 -34.40 -6.61 38.09
C THR A 696 -34.77 -7.68 37.06
N ARG A 697 -36.04 -7.64 36.61
CA ARG A 697 -36.58 -8.55 35.59
C ARG A 697 -35.85 -8.37 34.26
N PHE A 698 -35.40 -9.46 33.66
CA PHE A 698 -34.59 -9.47 32.45
C PHE A 698 -35.29 -10.22 31.31
N ASP A 699 -35.52 -9.52 30.20
CA ASP A 699 -35.95 -10.10 28.92
C ASP A 699 -34.87 -9.81 27.87
N LEU A 700 -34.25 -10.86 27.32
CA LEU A 700 -33.14 -10.72 26.38
C LEU A 700 -33.54 -9.94 25.11
N ARG A 701 -34.80 -10.03 24.67
CA ARG A 701 -35.31 -9.36 23.44
C ARG A 701 -35.34 -7.85 23.58
N GLU A 702 -35.72 -7.37 24.75
CA GLU A 702 -35.84 -5.94 25.05
C GLU A 702 -34.49 -5.36 25.45
N ILE A 703 -33.70 -6.08 26.26
CA ILE A 703 -32.40 -5.62 26.74
C ILE A 703 -31.36 -5.51 25.61
N ILE A 704 -31.34 -6.45 24.65
CA ILE A 704 -30.44 -6.37 23.48
C ILE A 704 -30.79 -5.18 22.58
N ALA A 705 -32.09 -4.90 22.41
CA ALA A 705 -32.56 -3.79 21.60
C ALA A 705 -32.20 -2.43 22.24
N ASP A 706 -32.43 -2.29 23.55
CA ASP A 706 -32.09 -1.09 24.31
C ASP A 706 -30.57 -0.87 24.38
N TYR A 707 -29.78 -1.92 24.57
CA TYR A 707 -28.32 -1.85 24.59
C TYR A 707 -27.74 -1.41 23.24
N CYS A 708 -28.13 -2.08 22.13
CA CYS A 708 -27.64 -1.74 20.80
C CYS A 708 -28.11 -0.34 20.33
N LYS A 709 -29.36 0.05 20.66
CA LYS A 709 -29.83 1.45 20.51
C LYS A 709 -28.94 2.43 21.28
N THR A 710 -28.64 2.13 22.54
CA THR A 710 -27.83 2.98 23.43
C THR A 710 -26.43 3.20 22.85
N ASP A 711 -25.77 2.13 22.38
CA ASP A 711 -24.43 2.21 21.80
C ASP A 711 -24.40 3.02 20.49
N VAL A 712 -25.32 2.76 19.55
CA VAL A 712 -25.41 3.55 18.32
C VAL A 712 -25.75 5.00 18.63
N GLN A 713 -26.60 5.29 19.61
CA GLN A 713 -26.88 6.68 20.01
C GLN A 713 -25.64 7.39 20.57
N ILE A 714 -24.85 6.74 21.44
CA ILE A 714 -23.57 7.28 21.93
C ILE A 714 -22.60 7.52 20.75
N LEU A 715 -22.54 6.59 19.79
CA LEU A 715 -21.71 6.69 18.59
C LEU A 715 -22.10 7.90 17.72
N VAL A 716 -23.39 8.07 17.42
CA VAL A 716 -23.91 9.19 16.61
C VAL A 716 -23.58 10.51 17.30
N HIS A 717 -23.98 10.66 18.57
CA HIS A 717 -23.76 11.90 19.33
C HIS A 717 -22.27 12.25 19.43
N GLY A 718 -21.40 11.27 19.72
CA GLY A 718 -19.96 11.49 19.81
C GLY A 718 -19.29 11.84 18.48
N VAL A 719 -19.64 11.16 17.38
CA VAL A 719 -19.07 11.47 16.05
C VAL A 719 -19.57 12.83 15.53
N LEU A 720 -20.83 13.17 15.76
CA LEU A 720 -21.37 14.49 15.39
C LEU A 720 -20.76 15.61 16.25
N LYS A 721 -20.58 15.42 17.56
CA LYS A 721 -19.93 16.42 18.42
C LYS A 721 -18.45 16.59 18.10
N MET A 722 -17.74 15.50 17.80
CA MET A 722 -16.37 15.54 17.29
C MET A 722 -16.29 16.28 15.94
N ARG A 723 -17.22 16.03 15.01
CA ARG A 723 -17.30 16.73 13.71
C ARG A 723 -17.55 18.23 13.92
N GLU A 724 -18.52 18.59 14.77
CA GLU A 724 -18.87 19.98 15.11
C GLU A 724 -17.64 20.75 15.61
N LEU A 725 -17.01 20.27 16.68
CA LEU A 725 -15.85 20.92 17.31
C LEU A 725 -14.63 20.99 16.37
N PHE A 726 -14.35 19.92 15.61
CA PHE A 726 -13.26 19.92 14.63
C PHE A 726 -13.52 20.88 13.47
N MET A 727 -14.76 20.95 12.97
CA MET A 727 -15.15 21.81 11.84
C MET A 727 -15.27 23.28 12.25
N ALA A 728 -15.69 23.56 13.49
CA ALA A 728 -15.71 24.91 14.06
C ALA A 728 -14.32 25.55 14.04
N GLU A 729 -13.28 24.81 14.45
CA GLU A 729 -11.91 25.30 14.47
C GLU A 729 -11.20 25.20 13.11
N THR A 730 -11.25 24.07 12.42
CA THR A 730 -10.45 23.85 11.18
C THR A 730 -11.13 24.29 9.89
N LYS A 731 -12.45 24.53 9.92
CA LYS A 731 -13.35 24.69 8.75
C LYS A 731 -13.40 23.50 7.78
N HIS A 732 -12.74 22.38 8.12
CA HIS A 732 -12.75 21.14 7.35
C HIS A 732 -13.72 20.13 7.96
N ASP A 733 -14.40 19.33 7.13
CA ASP A 733 -15.26 18.25 7.61
C ASP A 733 -14.40 17.03 7.96
N LEU A 734 -14.45 16.59 9.23
CA LEU A 734 -13.72 15.41 9.71
C LEU A 734 -14.06 14.15 8.88
N THR A 735 -15.32 14.02 8.44
CA THR A 735 -15.84 12.88 7.67
C THR A 735 -15.33 12.83 6.23
N ASP A 736 -14.57 13.81 5.74
CA ASP A 736 -13.86 13.68 4.46
C ASP A 736 -12.66 12.72 4.54
N SER A 737 -12.30 12.26 5.75
CA SER A 737 -11.08 11.50 6.04
C SER A 737 -11.42 10.10 6.57
N ILE A 738 -10.55 9.13 6.29
CA ILE A 738 -10.66 7.76 6.84
C ILE A 738 -10.07 7.71 8.27
N THR A 739 -9.09 8.56 8.57
CA THR A 739 -8.32 8.51 9.83
C THR A 739 -7.98 9.91 10.33
N ILE A 740 -7.83 10.09 11.65
CA ILE A 740 -7.49 11.40 12.22
C ILE A 740 -6.12 11.96 11.74
N PRO A 741 -5.03 11.19 11.56
CA PRO A 741 -3.81 11.70 10.92
C PRO A 741 -4.04 12.22 9.50
N SER A 742 -5.01 11.66 8.76
CA SER A 742 -5.38 12.16 7.43
C SER A 742 -6.20 13.45 7.48
N ALA A 743 -6.96 13.71 8.54
CA ALA A 743 -7.64 14.99 8.73
C ALA A 743 -6.64 16.08 9.17
N CYS A 744 -5.76 15.74 10.12
CA CYS A 744 -4.64 16.58 10.54
C CYS A 744 -3.76 17.02 9.37
N MET A 745 -3.35 16.09 8.50
CA MET A 745 -2.48 16.39 7.37
C MET A 745 -3.16 17.30 6.32
N LYS A 746 -4.45 17.13 6.05
CA LYS A 746 -5.19 18.03 5.14
C LYS A 746 -5.19 19.46 5.66
N TYR A 747 -5.52 19.65 6.95
CA TYR A 747 -5.56 20.98 7.55
C TYR A 747 -4.16 21.60 7.67
N PHE A 748 -3.14 20.79 8.00
CA PHE A 748 -1.75 21.21 7.98
C PHE A 748 -1.30 21.69 6.59
N VAL A 749 -1.54 20.92 5.52
CA VAL A 749 -1.19 21.31 4.15
C VAL A 749 -1.95 22.58 3.71
N ALA A 750 -3.19 22.77 4.18
CA ALA A 750 -3.95 23.99 3.94
C ALA A 750 -3.29 25.23 4.58
N LEU A 751 -2.77 25.09 5.81
CA LEU A 751 -2.02 26.15 6.49
C LEU A 751 -0.66 26.40 5.81
N SER A 752 0.15 25.37 5.57
CA SER A 752 1.45 25.54 4.89
C SER A 752 1.32 26.23 3.53
N HIS A 753 0.26 25.94 2.76
CA HIS A 753 -0.01 26.64 1.50
C HIS A 753 -0.46 28.11 1.70
N GLN A 754 -1.14 28.45 2.79
CA GLN A 754 -1.46 29.84 3.14
C GLN A 754 -0.19 30.60 3.57
N ASP A 755 0.72 29.93 4.28
CA ASP A 755 2.02 30.45 4.71
C ASP A 755 3.07 30.46 3.58
N ASN A 756 2.71 30.04 2.36
CA ASN A 756 3.58 29.89 1.17
C ASN A 756 4.77 28.90 1.36
N GLU A 757 4.69 28.03 2.38
CA GLU A 757 5.61 26.95 2.66
C GLU A 757 5.48 25.82 1.62
N ARG A 758 6.60 25.33 1.09
CA ARG A 758 6.62 24.34 -0.01
C ARG A 758 7.35 23.06 0.38
N ILE A 759 6.59 22.06 0.80
CA ILE A 759 7.16 20.77 1.22
C ILE A 759 7.47 19.89 0.01
N ALA A 760 8.76 19.63 -0.25
CA ALA A 760 9.22 18.78 -1.34
C ALA A 760 8.75 17.33 -1.20
N ILE A 761 8.31 16.73 -2.32
CA ILE A 761 8.02 15.29 -2.38
C ILE A 761 9.31 14.56 -2.77
N VAL A 762 9.77 13.66 -1.91
CA VAL A 762 10.92 12.78 -2.20
C VAL A 762 10.61 11.93 -3.45
N PRO A 763 11.48 11.92 -4.48
CA PRO A 763 11.25 11.09 -5.66
C PRO A 763 11.18 9.60 -5.31
N HIS A 764 10.37 8.84 -6.05
CA HIS A 764 10.12 7.41 -5.80
C HIS A 764 11.37 6.50 -5.88
N PHE A 765 12.50 7.02 -6.37
CA PHE A 765 13.78 6.33 -6.48
C PHE A 765 14.93 7.09 -5.78
N GLY A 766 14.61 7.91 -4.76
CA GLY A 766 15.59 8.75 -4.07
C GLY A 766 16.13 9.91 -4.92
N TYR A 767 17.21 10.55 -4.45
CA TYR A 767 17.86 11.66 -5.16
C TYR A 767 19.17 11.25 -5.88
N GLU A 768 19.70 10.05 -5.63
CA GLU A 768 20.84 9.53 -6.39
C GLU A 768 20.43 9.05 -7.78
N LYS A 769 21.28 9.33 -8.78
CA LYS A 769 21.16 8.68 -10.08
C LYS A 769 21.67 7.24 -9.94
N ARG A 770 20.75 6.27 -9.88
CA ARG A 770 20.99 4.81 -9.89
C ARG A 770 22.39 4.42 -10.38
N GLY A 771 23.31 4.17 -9.46
CA GLY A 771 24.34 3.18 -9.69
C GLY A 771 23.65 1.83 -9.90
N LYS A 772 24.19 0.98 -10.77
CA LYS A 772 23.63 -0.37 -11.01
C LYS A 772 24.26 -1.45 -10.13
N GLN A 773 25.31 -1.09 -9.41
CA GLN A 773 26.22 -2.01 -8.75
C GLN A 773 25.74 -2.30 -7.32
N SER A 774 25.43 -3.56 -7.05
CA SER A 774 25.02 -4.09 -5.74
C SER A 774 26.11 -3.98 -4.67
N THR A 775 25.74 -4.02 -3.38
CA THR A 775 26.71 -3.98 -2.26
C THR A 775 27.73 -5.13 -2.33
N ILE A 776 27.31 -6.35 -2.68
CA ILE A 776 28.23 -7.50 -2.87
C ILE A 776 29.28 -7.22 -3.96
N ALA A 777 28.87 -6.63 -5.08
CA ALA A 777 29.78 -6.24 -6.17
C ALA A 777 30.76 -5.12 -5.76
N ARG A 778 30.31 -4.14 -4.97
CA ARG A 778 31.18 -3.07 -4.45
C ARG A 778 32.23 -3.62 -3.49
N LYS A 779 31.84 -4.51 -2.57
CA LYS A 779 32.78 -5.20 -1.66
C LYS A 779 33.77 -6.08 -2.44
N TYR A 780 33.32 -6.80 -3.45
CA TYR A 780 34.18 -7.64 -4.28
C TYR A 780 35.25 -6.85 -5.04
N LEU A 781 34.87 -5.75 -5.69
CA LEU A 781 35.83 -4.90 -6.42
C LEU A 781 36.83 -4.24 -5.48
N LYS A 782 36.46 -4.03 -4.21
CA LYS A 782 37.38 -3.59 -3.15
C LYS A 782 38.39 -4.67 -2.78
N TRP A 783 37.92 -5.90 -2.55
CA TRP A 783 38.78 -7.08 -2.29
C TRP A 783 39.81 -7.28 -3.40
N ARG A 784 39.37 -7.37 -4.67
CA ARG A 784 40.27 -7.54 -5.82
C ARG A 784 41.21 -6.35 -6.02
N ALA A 785 40.81 -5.13 -5.66
CA ALA A 785 41.69 -3.97 -5.72
C ALA A 785 42.84 -4.06 -4.69
N GLU A 786 42.58 -4.58 -3.49
CA GLU A 786 43.60 -4.74 -2.44
C GLU A 786 44.49 -5.98 -2.66
N GLU A 787 43.94 -7.06 -3.23
CA GLU A 787 44.65 -8.27 -3.62
C GLU A 787 45.62 -8.01 -4.79
N GLU A 788 45.13 -7.49 -5.92
CA GLU A 788 45.95 -7.24 -7.12
C GLU A 788 46.97 -6.11 -6.92
N MET A 789 46.69 -5.14 -6.05
CA MET A 789 47.65 -4.10 -5.67
C MET A 789 48.76 -4.65 -4.75
N ARG A 790 48.47 -5.65 -3.91
CA ARG A 790 49.43 -6.30 -3.03
C ARG A 790 50.36 -7.24 -3.79
N ASP A 791 49.79 -8.06 -4.67
CA ASP A 791 50.51 -9.17 -5.29
C ASP A 791 51.15 -8.78 -6.62
N ASN A 792 50.48 -7.93 -7.41
CA ASN A 792 50.92 -7.51 -8.76
C ASN A 792 51.24 -6.01 -8.87
N GLY A 793 50.92 -5.19 -7.86
CA GLY A 793 51.05 -3.73 -7.92
C GLY A 793 50.09 -3.06 -8.91
N TRP A 794 49.00 -3.73 -9.28
CA TRP A 794 48.05 -3.25 -10.28
C TRP A 794 46.92 -2.43 -9.65
N THR A 795 46.42 -1.43 -10.38
CA THR A 795 45.37 -0.52 -9.89
C THR A 795 44.03 -0.80 -10.57
N LEU A 796 43.04 -1.20 -9.78
CA LEU A 796 41.66 -1.42 -10.22
C LEU A 796 40.79 -0.16 -10.03
N ARG A 797 40.16 0.30 -11.12
CA ARG A 797 39.24 1.44 -11.17
C ARG A 797 37.77 0.99 -11.23
N PHE A 798 37.01 1.30 -10.19
CA PHE A 798 35.59 0.97 -10.03
C PHE A 798 34.79 2.19 -9.53
N ILE A 799 33.55 2.00 -9.06
CA ILE A 799 32.63 3.12 -8.72
C ILE A 799 33.12 4.04 -7.58
N GLU A 800 33.99 3.55 -6.69
CA GLU A 800 34.55 4.27 -5.52
C GLU A 800 35.95 4.83 -5.78
N SER A 801 36.59 4.47 -6.89
CA SER A 801 37.90 4.98 -7.27
C SER A 801 37.82 6.46 -7.68
N PRO A 802 38.91 7.24 -7.57
CA PRO A 802 38.97 8.59 -8.13
C PRO A 802 38.56 8.63 -9.61
N GLY A 803 37.49 9.36 -9.91
CA GLY A 803 36.90 9.43 -11.26
C GLY A 803 35.86 8.34 -11.59
N GLY A 804 35.56 7.43 -10.67
CA GLY A 804 34.50 6.42 -10.74
C GLY A 804 34.62 5.41 -11.90
N GLU A 805 33.54 4.67 -12.14
CA GLU A 805 33.40 3.64 -13.19
C GLU A 805 34.05 4.06 -14.53
N TYR A 806 34.90 3.21 -15.10
CA TYR A 806 35.50 3.48 -16.41
C TYR A 806 34.44 3.54 -17.53
N LYS A 807 34.50 4.57 -18.39
CA LYS A 807 33.50 4.82 -19.45
C LYS A 807 33.98 4.30 -20.80
N TYR A 808 33.62 3.06 -21.12
CA TYR A 808 33.87 2.46 -22.43
C TYR A 808 32.71 2.73 -23.40
N GLY A 809 32.83 3.82 -24.17
CA GLY A 809 31.86 4.20 -25.20
C GLY A 809 30.48 4.55 -24.63
N ASN A 810 29.49 3.67 -24.82
CA ASN A 810 28.13 3.82 -24.27
C ASN A 810 27.93 3.10 -22.92
N TYR A 811 28.98 2.51 -22.36
CA TYR A 811 28.91 1.66 -21.16
C TYR A 811 29.77 2.22 -20.01
N SER A 812 29.34 1.99 -18.78
CA SER A 812 30.25 1.81 -17.65
C SER A 812 30.80 0.37 -17.68
N LEU A 813 32.07 0.18 -17.34
CA LEU A 813 32.58 -1.07 -16.78
C LEU A 813 32.39 -1.05 -15.26
N ASP A 814 32.12 -2.20 -14.63
CA ASP A 814 32.02 -2.28 -13.17
C ASP A 814 33.39 -2.05 -12.51
N GLY A 815 34.42 -2.72 -13.04
CA GLY A 815 35.84 -2.52 -12.73
C GLY A 815 36.70 -2.51 -14.01
N MET A 816 37.81 -1.77 -13.98
CA MET A 816 38.83 -1.75 -15.03
C MET A 816 40.21 -1.67 -14.39
N MET A 817 41.04 -2.68 -14.58
CA MET A 817 42.39 -2.75 -14.02
C MET A 817 43.44 -2.52 -15.11
N GLU A 818 44.31 -1.55 -14.86
CA GLU A 818 45.46 -1.28 -15.72
C GLU A 818 46.56 -2.31 -15.42
N ARG A 819 47.06 -2.99 -16.46
CA ARG A 819 48.06 -4.07 -16.32
C ARG A 819 49.32 -3.71 -17.12
N PRO A 820 50.27 -2.96 -16.55
CA PRO A 820 51.49 -2.55 -17.23
C PRO A 820 52.25 -3.73 -17.83
N GLY A 821 52.68 -3.60 -19.10
CA GLY A 821 53.39 -4.64 -19.83
C GLY A 821 52.51 -5.71 -20.50
N MET A 822 51.21 -5.77 -20.20
CA MET A 822 50.28 -6.64 -20.94
C MET A 822 49.70 -5.98 -22.19
N THR A 823 49.29 -6.81 -23.16
CA THR A 823 48.70 -6.34 -24.44
C THR A 823 47.27 -5.82 -24.31
N LYS A 824 46.60 -6.07 -23.18
CA LYS A 824 45.29 -5.51 -22.82
C LYS A 824 45.16 -5.27 -21.32
N ASN A 825 44.42 -4.23 -20.95
CA ASN A 825 43.90 -4.06 -19.60
C ASN A 825 42.77 -5.07 -19.31
N LEU A 826 42.50 -5.34 -18.04
CA LEU A 826 41.40 -6.22 -17.62
C LEU A 826 40.14 -5.40 -17.33
N ALA A 827 39.00 -5.83 -17.87
CA ALA A 827 37.68 -5.37 -17.44
C ALA A 827 37.06 -6.44 -16.53
N ILE A 828 36.47 -6.01 -15.42
CA ILE A 828 35.75 -6.88 -14.48
C ILE A 828 34.28 -6.45 -14.52
N GLU A 829 33.37 -7.40 -14.73
CA GLU A 829 31.91 -7.22 -14.71
C GLU A 829 31.30 -8.10 -13.62
N VAL A 830 30.56 -7.50 -12.67
CA VAL A 830 30.00 -8.23 -11.52
C VAL A 830 28.50 -8.34 -11.66
N ASN A 831 28.09 -9.45 -12.28
CA ASN A 831 26.73 -9.73 -12.69
C ASN A 831 25.87 -10.24 -11.51
N GLY A 832 24.99 -9.38 -11.00
CA GLY A 832 23.85 -9.79 -10.18
C GLY A 832 23.03 -10.85 -10.91
N CYS A 833 22.85 -12.02 -10.29
CA CYS A 833 22.37 -13.24 -10.95
C CYS A 833 20.96 -13.08 -11.51
N TYR A 834 20.07 -12.41 -10.77
CA TYR A 834 18.73 -12.08 -11.21
C TYR A 834 18.69 -11.01 -12.32
N TRP A 835 19.64 -10.09 -12.38
CA TRP A 835 19.65 -8.99 -13.37
C TRP A 835 20.31 -9.34 -14.70
N HIS A 836 21.25 -10.28 -14.66
CA HIS A 836 22.04 -10.72 -15.81
C HIS A 836 21.78 -12.18 -16.23
N ALA A 837 20.82 -12.84 -15.57
CA ALA A 837 20.38 -14.21 -15.84
C ALA A 837 21.54 -15.23 -15.80
N CYS A 838 22.12 -15.43 -14.61
CA CYS A 838 23.21 -16.39 -14.41
C CYS A 838 22.91 -17.75 -15.04
N PRO A 839 23.81 -18.33 -15.87
CA PRO A 839 23.66 -19.67 -16.44
C PRO A 839 23.37 -20.75 -15.40
N ASN A 840 23.91 -20.63 -14.18
CA ASN A 840 23.76 -21.63 -13.13
C ASN A 840 22.44 -21.45 -12.34
N CYS A 841 22.07 -20.21 -12.01
CA CYS A 841 20.87 -19.94 -11.19
C CYS A 841 19.55 -19.88 -11.99
N PHE A 842 19.63 -19.65 -13.30
CA PHE A 842 18.48 -19.50 -14.18
C PHE A 842 18.66 -20.30 -15.48
N PRO A 843 19.00 -21.60 -15.45
CA PRO A 843 19.51 -22.32 -16.63
C PRO A 843 18.59 -22.20 -17.85
N ASP A 844 17.27 -22.35 -17.66
CA ASP A 844 16.25 -22.12 -18.69
C ASP A 844 16.37 -20.73 -19.35
N GLN A 845 16.13 -20.67 -20.66
CA GLN A 845 16.16 -19.43 -21.43
C GLN A 845 14.85 -18.63 -21.35
N GLU A 846 13.72 -19.24 -20.96
CA GLU A 846 12.42 -18.58 -20.90
C GLU A 846 12.08 -17.95 -19.54
N ALA A 847 12.77 -18.39 -18.48
CA ALA A 847 12.76 -17.87 -17.12
C ALA A 847 12.80 -16.33 -17.10
N ILE A 848 11.89 -15.72 -16.33
CA ILE A 848 11.79 -14.26 -16.25
C ILE A 848 12.72 -13.72 -15.16
N VAL A 849 13.47 -12.70 -15.55
CA VAL A 849 14.60 -12.12 -14.82
C VAL A 849 14.48 -10.59 -14.77
N GLY A 850 15.41 -9.94 -14.07
CA GLY A 850 15.41 -8.52 -13.73
C GLY A 850 15.06 -7.59 -14.90
N GLY A 851 13.94 -6.87 -14.74
CA GLY A 851 13.38 -5.95 -15.74
C GLY A 851 12.12 -6.48 -16.45
N GLY A 852 11.77 -7.77 -16.29
CA GLY A 852 10.65 -8.41 -16.99
C GLY A 852 11.02 -8.87 -18.40
N GLU A 853 12.26 -9.32 -18.58
CA GLU A 853 12.75 -9.95 -19.81
C GLU A 853 13.07 -11.44 -19.53
N THR A 854 13.14 -12.26 -20.57
CA THR A 854 13.53 -13.68 -20.46
C THR A 854 15.05 -13.84 -20.37
N ALA A 855 15.53 -14.83 -19.65
CA ALA A 855 16.95 -15.14 -19.45
C ALA A 855 17.76 -15.18 -20.76
N GLY A 856 17.22 -15.83 -21.80
CA GLY A 856 17.83 -15.87 -23.14
C GLY A 856 17.95 -14.50 -23.82
N VAL A 857 17.02 -13.57 -23.58
CA VAL A 857 17.06 -12.20 -24.11
C VAL A 857 18.09 -11.36 -23.35
N ILE A 858 18.17 -11.50 -22.03
CA ILE A 858 19.20 -10.83 -21.21
C ILE A 858 20.59 -11.35 -21.62
N ARG A 859 20.80 -12.68 -21.67
CA ARG A 859 22.06 -13.28 -22.17
C ARG A 859 22.39 -12.81 -23.59
N ALA A 860 21.42 -12.75 -24.51
CA ALA A 860 21.65 -12.30 -25.89
C ALA A 860 21.83 -10.78 -26.05
N ARG A 861 21.52 -9.98 -25.03
CA ARG A 861 21.89 -8.56 -24.91
C ARG A 861 23.29 -8.44 -24.33
N ASP A 862 23.55 -9.12 -23.23
CA ASP A 862 24.76 -8.94 -22.44
C ASP A 862 25.96 -9.60 -23.15
N ALA A 863 25.75 -10.71 -23.86
CA ALA A 863 26.75 -11.27 -24.80
C ALA A 863 27.18 -10.28 -25.91
N LYS A 864 26.38 -9.26 -26.26
CA LYS A 864 26.79 -8.20 -27.20
C LYS A 864 27.63 -7.12 -26.53
N ARG A 865 27.35 -6.80 -25.26
CA ARG A 865 28.19 -5.95 -24.40
C ARG A 865 29.55 -6.61 -24.18
N VAL A 866 29.57 -7.87 -23.75
CA VAL A 866 30.74 -8.75 -23.61
C VAL A 866 31.58 -8.79 -24.89
N LYS A 867 30.98 -9.11 -26.05
CA LYS A 867 31.67 -9.13 -27.36
C LYS A 867 32.10 -7.75 -27.89
N GLN A 868 31.72 -6.66 -27.21
CA GLN A 868 32.24 -5.33 -27.51
C GLN A 868 33.41 -4.99 -26.59
N ILE A 869 33.29 -5.22 -25.28
CA ILE A 869 34.35 -4.97 -24.28
C ILE A 869 35.59 -5.84 -24.55
N ALA A 870 35.40 -7.14 -24.81
CA ALA A 870 36.48 -8.10 -25.04
C ALA A 870 37.32 -7.86 -26.32
N ARG A 871 36.98 -6.82 -27.12
CA ARG A 871 37.81 -6.37 -28.23
C ARG A 871 39.06 -5.67 -27.72
N ASP A 872 38.87 -4.72 -26.83
CA ASP A 872 39.91 -3.79 -26.39
C ASP A 872 40.47 -4.14 -25.00
N PHE A 873 39.69 -4.91 -24.22
CA PHE A 873 40.06 -5.44 -22.91
C PHE A 873 40.15 -6.98 -22.93
N GLU A 874 40.84 -7.55 -21.94
CA GLU A 874 40.50 -8.88 -21.43
C GLU A 874 39.30 -8.75 -20.48
N LEU A 875 38.49 -9.79 -20.29
CA LEU A 875 37.19 -9.64 -19.63
C LEU A 875 36.88 -10.78 -18.65
N GLU A 876 36.90 -10.44 -17.36
CA GLU A 876 36.46 -11.29 -16.25
C GLU A 876 34.95 -11.03 -15.99
N ILE A 877 34.14 -12.09 -15.93
CA ILE A 877 32.69 -11.98 -15.66
C ILE A 877 32.36 -12.85 -14.47
N ILE A 878 31.82 -12.22 -13.43
CA ILE A 878 31.71 -12.81 -12.10
C ILE A 878 30.27 -12.74 -11.67
N TRP A 879 29.73 -13.87 -11.23
CA TRP A 879 28.32 -13.99 -10.89
C TRP A 879 28.13 -13.87 -9.38
N GLU A 880 27.08 -13.18 -8.96
CA GLU A 880 26.70 -13.01 -7.55
C GLU A 880 26.64 -14.35 -6.77
N CYS A 881 26.16 -15.44 -7.39
CA CYS A 881 26.18 -16.78 -6.77
C CYS A 881 27.58 -17.40 -6.64
N HIS A 882 28.53 -17.02 -7.51
CA HIS A 882 29.93 -17.43 -7.38
C HIS A 882 30.57 -16.69 -6.21
N LEU A 883 30.27 -15.39 -6.06
CA LEU A 883 30.71 -14.61 -4.91
C LEU A 883 30.16 -15.14 -3.58
N MET A 884 28.89 -15.55 -3.52
CA MET A 884 28.35 -16.18 -2.30
C MET A 884 29.13 -17.44 -1.93
N ARG A 885 29.43 -18.31 -2.89
CA ARG A 885 30.25 -19.51 -2.64
C ARG A 885 31.69 -19.17 -2.25
N MET A 886 32.32 -18.17 -2.87
CA MET A 886 33.65 -17.70 -2.44
C MET A 886 33.63 -17.18 -0.98
N LEU A 887 32.51 -16.62 -0.50
CA LEU A 887 32.31 -16.21 0.90
C LEU A 887 31.97 -17.37 1.86
N GLU A 888 31.74 -18.57 1.32
CA GLU A 888 31.62 -19.83 2.07
C GLU A 888 32.97 -20.57 2.10
N GLU A 889 33.70 -20.58 0.98
CA GLU A 889 34.96 -21.29 0.76
C GLU A 889 36.21 -20.53 1.26
N ASP A 890 36.23 -19.18 1.23
CA ASP A 890 37.36 -18.35 1.67
C ASP A 890 37.01 -17.53 2.95
N PRO A 891 37.49 -17.96 4.13
CA PRO A 891 37.31 -17.22 5.38
C PRO A 891 37.96 -15.83 5.42
N ALA A 892 39.02 -15.59 4.64
CA ALA A 892 39.70 -14.30 4.59
C ALA A 892 38.90 -13.29 3.74
N MET A 893 38.41 -13.71 2.57
CA MET A 893 37.46 -12.91 1.78
C MET A 893 36.17 -12.66 2.57
N LYS A 894 35.64 -13.66 3.29
CA LYS A 894 34.49 -13.49 4.18
C LYS A 894 34.75 -12.46 5.28
N ALA A 895 35.87 -12.58 6.00
CA ALA A 895 36.27 -11.63 7.02
C ALA A 895 36.48 -10.21 6.46
N PHE A 896 36.98 -10.08 5.24
CA PHE A 896 37.07 -8.79 4.55
C PHE A 896 35.68 -8.23 4.23
N PHE A 897 34.75 -9.05 3.74
CA PHE A 897 33.38 -8.60 3.46
C PHE A 897 32.65 -8.18 4.74
N ASP A 898 32.77 -8.92 5.84
CA ASP A 898 32.14 -8.61 7.12
C ASP A 898 32.74 -7.36 7.81
N ASN A 899 33.99 -7.03 7.52
CA ASN A 899 34.65 -5.83 8.02
C ASN A 899 34.59 -4.63 7.06
N THR A 900 34.36 -4.84 5.76
CA THR A 900 34.22 -3.75 4.77
C THR A 900 32.96 -2.92 5.08
N PRO A 901 33.10 -1.63 5.40
CA PRO A 901 31.97 -0.77 5.71
C PRO A 901 31.01 -0.61 4.53
N ASP A 902 29.70 -0.49 4.82
CA ASP A 902 28.74 -0.14 3.78
C ASP A 902 28.89 1.32 3.34
N SER A 903 29.43 1.49 2.14
CA SER A 903 29.55 2.72 1.36
C SER A 903 28.30 2.98 0.47
N GLY A 904 27.23 2.22 0.69
CA GLY A 904 25.96 2.23 -0.05
C GLY A 904 25.28 3.61 -0.17
N PRO A 905 24.27 3.73 -1.05
CA PRO A 905 23.49 4.96 -1.19
C PRO A 905 22.82 5.38 0.13
N ILE A 906 22.40 6.65 0.19
CA ILE A 906 21.63 7.19 1.33
C ILE A 906 20.17 6.74 1.23
N GLU A 907 19.79 5.78 2.07
CA GLU A 907 18.39 5.46 2.33
C GLU A 907 17.87 6.27 3.51
N PHE A 908 16.89 7.15 3.25
CA PHE A 908 16.27 8.03 4.27
C PHE A 908 15.71 7.28 5.48
N ARG A 909 15.41 5.99 5.32
CA ARG A 909 14.79 5.16 6.36
C ARG A 909 15.80 4.61 7.36
N ASP A 910 17.08 4.56 7.00
CA ASP A 910 18.14 4.13 7.90
C ASP A 910 18.34 5.14 9.02
N ALA A 911 18.30 6.44 8.70
CA ALA A 911 18.31 7.54 9.67
C ALA A 911 17.00 7.72 10.46
N PHE A 912 15.92 6.99 10.16
CA PHE A 912 14.61 7.23 10.77
C PHE A 912 14.30 6.24 11.91
N PHE A 913 14.43 6.68 13.16
CA PHE A 913 14.20 5.85 14.36
C PHE A 913 12.96 6.27 15.17
N GLY A 914 12.56 5.39 16.11
CA GLY A 914 11.51 5.68 17.09
C GLY A 914 12.04 6.46 18.30
N GLY A 915 11.18 6.66 19.31
CA GLY A 915 11.65 7.16 20.60
C GLY A 915 12.62 6.18 21.27
N ARG A 916 13.62 6.70 22.01
CA ARG A 916 14.49 5.87 22.86
C ARG A 916 13.64 5.19 23.94
N THR A 917 13.85 3.90 24.17
CA THR A 917 13.26 3.16 25.28
C THR A 917 14.26 2.11 25.74
N GLY A 918 14.57 2.14 27.04
CA GLY A 918 15.53 1.25 27.69
C GLY A 918 15.64 1.64 29.17
N PRO A 919 16.03 0.72 30.06
CA PRO A 919 16.25 1.02 31.46
C PRO A 919 17.59 1.72 31.69
N ASP A 920 17.59 2.90 32.31
CA ASP A 920 18.83 3.55 32.77
C ASP A 920 19.42 2.82 34.01
N CYS A 921 18.60 2.04 34.73
CA CYS A 921 19.01 1.09 35.76
C CYS A 921 17.94 -0.01 35.89
N LEU A 922 18.36 -1.26 36.12
CA LEU A 922 17.46 -2.42 36.23
C LEU A 922 16.80 -2.56 37.62
N ALA A 923 17.32 -1.92 38.66
CA ALA A 923 16.77 -2.03 40.01
C ALA A 923 16.86 -0.72 40.82
N MET A 924 15.70 -0.14 41.15
CA MET A 924 15.58 0.85 42.22
C MET A 924 14.44 0.43 43.17
N GLY A 925 14.74 -0.50 44.07
CA GLY A 925 13.77 -0.96 45.06
C GLY A 925 13.27 0.19 45.95
N ILE A 926 11.94 0.34 46.01
CA ILE A 926 11.24 1.03 47.09
C ILE A 926 10.81 0.05 48.21
N MET A 927 11.12 -1.23 48.04
CA MET A 927 10.92 -2.30 49.03
C MET A 927 12.28 -2.92 49.36
N LYS A 928 12.49 -3.29 50.63
CA LYS A 928 13.56 -4.20 51.06
C LYS A 928 13.19 -5.66 50.68
N PRO A 929 14.14 -6.60 50.64
CA PRO A 929 13.86 -8.02 50.40
C PRO A 929 12.90 -8.68 51.39
N ASN A 930 12.73 -8.12 52.59
CA ASN A 930 11.78 -8.59 53.61
C ASN A 930 10.38 -7.96 53.51
N GLY A 931 10.09 -7.21 52.45
CA GLY A 931 8.79 -6.56 52.23
C GLY A 931 8.59 -5.24 52.97
N GLU A 932 9.56 -4.72 53.73
CA GLU A 932 9.46 -3.37 54.29
C GLU A 932 9.63 -2.29 53.21
N GLN A 933 8.77 -1.27 53.22
CA GLN A 933 8.91 -0.12 52.34
C GLN A 933 10.13 0.74 52.76
N LEU A 934 11.04 0.99 51.81
CA LEU A 934 12.12 1.95 51.95
C LEU A 934 11.56 3.36 51.90
N ASN A 935 12.04 4.26 52.77
CA ASN A 935 11.69 5.69 52.76
C ASN A 935 12.37 6.42 51.58
N ARG A 936 11.95 6.08 50.37
CA ARG A 936 12.41 6.62 49.08
C ARG A 936 11.20 6.84 48.18
N SER A 937 11.13 7.99 47.51
CA SER A 937 10.07 8.29 46.53
C SER A 937 10.64 8.38 45.12
N ILE A 938 10.07 7.61 44.19
CA ILE A 938 10.40 7.69 42.76
C ILE A 938 9.63 8.87 42.16
N LYS A 939 10.32 9.78 41.48
CA LYS A 939 9.72 10.94 40.79
C LYS A 939 9.84 10.78 39.29
N ILE A 940 8.79 10.24 38.68
CA ILE A 940 8.66 10.15 37.22
C ILE A 940 8.52 11.56 36.63
N LYS A 941 9.34 11.89 35.63
CA LYS A 941 9.24 13.14 34.85
C LYS A 941 8.80 12.78 33.43
N ASP A 942 7.75 13.42 32.95
CA ASP A 942 7.26 13.28 31.57
C ASP A 942 7.42 14.60 30.79
N PHE A 943 7.64 14.50 29.48
CA PHE A 943 7.76 15.63 28.57
C PHE A 943 6.38 15.99 28.00
N ASN A 944 5.81 17.08 28.51
CA ASN A 944 4.56 17.68 28.01
C ASN A 944 4.59 17.89 26.48
N SER A 945 4.01 16.93 25.74
CA SER A 945 3.98 16.90 24.27
C SER A 945 5.38 16.95 23.61
N LEU A 946 6.22 15.93 23.85
CA LEU A 946 7.58 15.81 23.30
C LEU A 946 7.68 16.08 21.78
N TYR A 947 6.99 15.33 20.93
CA TYR A 947 7.07 15.53 19.47
C TYR A 947 6.58 16.94 19.05
N PRO A 948 5.40 17.44 19.49
CA PRO A 948 4.99 18.82 19.24
C PRO A 948 5.99 19.90 19.68
N SER A 949 6.71 19.72 20.80
CA SER A 949 7.73 20.69 21.23
C SER A 949 8.99 20.66 20.36
N ARG A 950 9.41 19.49 19.87
CA ARG A 950 10.47 19.40 18.84
C ARG A 950 10.04 20.01 17.51
N ASN A 951 8.81 19.78 17.08
CA ASN A 951 8.27 20.39 15.86
C ASN A 951 8.13 21.93 15.96
N MET A 952 8.10 22.50 17.17
CA MET A 952 8.08 23.95 17.39
C MET A 952 9.46 24.61 17.31
N PHE A 953 10.49 23.93 17.84
CA PHE A 953 11.82 24.51 18.09
C PHE A 953 12.93 23.83 17.27
N THR A 954 12.61 23.27 16.11
CA THR A 954 13.57 22.62 15.21
C THR A 954 13.35 23.13 13.79
N LYS A 955 14.46 23.38 13.08
CA LYS A 955 14.50 23.82 11.68
C LYS A 955 14.32 22.60 10.77
N TYR A 956 13.41 22.66 9.80
CA TYR A 956 13.09 21.53 8.90
C TYR A 956 13.43 21.84 7.44
N PRO A 957 13.96 20.88 6.68
CA PRO A 957 14.19 21.07 5.25
C PRO A 957 12.85 21.00 4.50
N ILE A 958 12.60 22.01 3.66
CA ILE A 958 11.43 22.11 2.79
C ILE A 958 11.79 21.89 1.31
N GLY A 959 13.03 22.24 0.91
CA GLY A 959 13.53 22.10 -0.46
C GLY A 959 13.92 20.68 -0.88
N HIS A 960 14.44 20.54 -2.10
CA HIS A 960 15.11 19.31 -2.55
C HIS A 960 16.62 19.40 -2.24
N PRO A 961 17.25 18.37 -1.63
CA PRO A 961 18.67 18.40 -1.28
C PRO A 961 19.58 18.35 -2.51
N THR A 962 20.79 18.87 -2.33
CA THR A 962 21.93 18.58 -3.20
C THR A 962 22.63 17.30 -2.73
N LEU A 963 22.87 16.36 -3.65
CA LEU A 963 23.75 15.21 -3.42
C LEU A 963 25.22 15.66 -3.49
N LEU A 964 25.98 15.33 -2.46
CA LEU A 964 27.43 15.38 -2.43
C LEU A 964 27.97 13.94 -2.33
N LYS A 965 28.87 13.55 -3.25
CA LYS A 965 29.73 12.38 -3.07
C LYS A 965 31.08 12.88 -2.57
N ILE A 966 31.49 12.39 -1.41
CA ILE A 966 32.67 12.88 -0.68
C ILE A 966 33.74 11.79 -0.70
N ASP A 967 33.35 10.57 -0.34
CA ASP A 967 34.13 9.32 -0.29
C ASP A 967 35.60 9.48 0.14
N LYS A 968 35.76 10.07 1.34
CA LYS A 968 37.03 10.55 1.86
C LYS A 968 37.16 10.24 3.34
N ASP A 969 38.37 9.90 3.77
CA ASP A 969 38.72 9.77 5.18
C ASP A 969 38.87 11.15 5.84
N VAL A 970 38.46 11.24 7.09
CA VAL A 970 38.34 12.49 7.86
C VAL A 970 38.68 12.24 9.33
N GLU A 971 38.92 13.30 10.09
CA GLU A 971 39.03 13.21 11.55
C GLU A 971 38.03 14.18 12.19
N TRP A 972 36.75 13.80 12.22
CA TRP A 972 35.73 14.61 12.89
C TRP A 972 35.58 14.14 14.33
N THR A 973 36.04 14.97 15.26
CA THR A 973 35.90 14.76 16.72
C THR A 973 35.01 15.80 17.39
N LYS A 974 34.56 16.81 16.62
CA LYS A 974 33.69 17.92 17.09
C LYS A 974 32.75 18.38 15.96
N PRO A 975 31.59 18.99 16.28
CA PRO A 975 30.64 19.54 15.29
C PRO A 975 31.28 20.42 14.21
N GLU A 976 32.26 21.25 14.58
CA GLU A 976 32.87 22.23 13.68
C GLU A 976 33.71 21.57 12.57
N HIS A 977 34.03 20.28 12.70
CA HIS A 977 34.76 19.52 11.68
C HIS A 977 33.83 19.02 10.55
N MET A 978 32.49 19.07 10.73
CA MET A 978 31.46 18.50 9.85
C MET A 978 31.23 19.33 8.57
N VAL A 979 32.28 19.48 7.77
CA VAL A 979 32.33 20.29 6.54
C VAL A 979 32.67 19.47 5.31
N ASP A 980 32.33 19.99 4.13
CA ASP A 980 32.73 19.42 2.84
C ASP A 980 34.14 19.86 2.39
N ASN A 981 34.53 19.47 1.17
CA ASN A 981 35.83 19.81 0.59
C ASN A 981 36.02 21.32 0.31
N ASP A 982 34.94 22.11 0.28
CA ASP A 982 34.97 23.57 0.11
C ASP A 982 34.93 24.30 1.48
N GLY A 983 34.92 23.55 2.59
CA GLY A 983 34.84 24.08 3.95
C GLY A 983 33.43 24.47 4.40
N MET A 984 32.39 24.09 3.65
CA MET A 984 31.00 24.43 3.97
C MET A 984 30.34 23.39 4.87
N PRO A 985 29.54 23.78 5.89
CA PRO A 985 28.83 22.85 6.77
C PRO A 985 27.89 21.88 6.05
N LEU A 986 27.87 20.63 6.52
CA LEU A 986 27.05 19.54 5.95
C LEU A 986 25.66 19.44 6.59
N GLU A 987 24.87 20.53 6.54
CA GLU A 987 23.48 20.56 7.05
C GLU A 987 22.56 19.61 6.23
N GLY A 988 22.24 18.44 6.79
CA GLY A 988 21.31 17.48 6.18
C GLY A 988 21.37 16.05 6.73
N ILE A 989 21.52 15.08 5.83
CA ILE A 989 21.62 13.63 6.12
C ILE A 989 22.93 13.10 5.52
N ILE A 990 23.70 12.35 6.30
CA ILE A 990 25.07 11.95 6.00
C ILE A 990 25.20 10.42 6.08
N LYS A 991 25.91 9.82 5.12
CA LYS A 991 26.39 8.43 5.16
C LYS A 991 27.87 8.45 5.55
N CYS A 992 28.22 7.92 6.70
CA CYS A 992 29.58 7.97 7.25
C CYS A 992 29.91 6.74 8.11
N PHE A 993 31.20 6.50 8.36
CA PHE A 993 31.69 5.51 9.31
C PHE A 993 32.03 6.17 10.64
N VAL A 994 31.41 5.71 11.72
CA VAL A 994 31.53 6.32 13.05
C VAL A 994 32.09 5.31 14.04
N VAL A 995 33.07 5.75 14.83
CA VAL A 995 33.66 5.00 15.94
C VAL A 995 33.12 5.58 17.26
N PRO A 996 32.40 4.81 18.09
CA PRO A 996 31.98 5.25 19.42
C PRO A 996 33.16 5.47 20.37
N PRO A 997 33.04 6.32 21.41
CA PRO A 997 34.03 6.38 22.49
C PRO A 997 34.04 5.05 23.26
N ARG A 998 35.11 4.78 24.03
CA ARG A 998 35.13 3.66 24.97
C ARG A 998 34.24 3.90 26.20
N HIS A 999 34.17 5.15 26.65
CA HIS A 999 33.26 5.63 27.69
C HIS A 999 32.56 6.89 27.18
N CYS A 1000 31.23 6.93 27.13
CA CYS A 1000 30.50 8.13 26.73
C CYS A 1000 30.63 9.21 27.81
N LEU A 1001 30.88 10.45 27.42
CA LEU A 1001 31.00 11.61 28.33
C LEU A 1001 29.73 11.92 29.15
N PHE A 1002 28.62 11.23 28.86
CA PHE A 1002 27.32 11.39 29.49
C PHE A 1002 26.64 10.04 29.81
N ASP A 1003 27.41 8.95 29.89
CA ASP A 1003 27.00 7.54 30.12
C ASP A 1003 25.98 6.93 29.14
N ILE A 1004 25.39 7.74 28.26
CA ILE A 1004 24.28 7.39 27.37
C ILE A 1004 24.81 7.32 25.92
N PRO A 1005 24.89 6.12 25.29
CA PRO A 1005 25.28 6.00 23.89
C PRO A 1005 24.24 6.63 22.97
N VAL A 1006 24.68 7.43 21.99
CA VAL A 1006 23.83 8.36 21.23
C VAL A 1006 23.26 7.72 19.96
N ILE A 1007 24.07 7.04 19.16
CA ILE A 1007 23.68 6.59 17.82
C ILE A 1007 22.89 5.27 17.91
N PRO A 1008 21.63 5.22 17.43
CA PRO A 1008 20.89 3.97 17.27
C PRO A 1008 21.34 3.21 16.01
N VAL A 1009 21.37 1.89 16.10
CA VAL A 1009 21.73 0.98 15.00
C VAL A 1009 20.70 -0.15 14.92
N ARG A 1010 20.42 -0.65 13.72
CA ARG A 1010 19.59 -1.84 13.51
C ARG A 1010 20.47 -3.06 13.33
N MET A 1011 20.30 -4.05 14.20
CA MET A 1011 21.04 -5.32 14.14
C MET A 1011 20.10 -6.44 14.57
N ASN A 1012 20.02 -7.52 13.80
CA ASN A 1012 19.17 -8.69 14.04
C ASN A 1012 17.73 -8.29 14.44
N ASN A 1013 17.12 -7.47 13.57
CA ASN A 1013 15.79 -6.84 13.67
C ASN A 1013 15.50 -5.99 14.93
N ARG A 1014 16.51 -5.67 15.75
CA ARG A 1014 16.37 -4.84 16.96
C ARG A 1014 17.16 -3.54 16.86
N THR A 1015 16.68 -2.51 17.58
CA THR A 1015 17.36 -1.22 17.70
C THR A 1015 18.30 -1.27 18.92
N LEU A 1016 19.60 -1.12 18.68
CA LEU A 1016 20.64 -1.10 19.72
C LEU A 1016 21.31 0.27 19.78
N PHE A 1017 21.91 0.61 20.91
CA PHE A 1017 22.71 1.82 21.13
C PHE A 1017 24.13 1.40 21.53
N MET A 1018 24.94 1.01 20.54
CA MET A 1018 26.15 0.21 20.77
C MET A 1018 27.45 1.02 20.83
N LEU A 1019 28.35 0.64 21.76
CA LEU A 1019 29.71 1.20 21.91
C LEU A 1019 30.80 0.36 21.23
N CYS A 1020 30.46 -0.82 20.72
CA CYS A 1020 31.31 -1.65 19.87
C CYS A 1020 30.42 -2.52 18.98
N ARG A 1021 30.66 -2.48 17.67
CA ARG A 1021 30.03 -3.37 16.68
C ARG A 1021 30.29 -4.84 17.05
N ARG A 1022 31.57 -5.25 17.16
CA ARG A 1022 31.92 -6.67 17.36
C ARG A 1022 31.39 -7.27 18.67
N CYS A 1023 31.35 -6.53 19.77
CA CYS A 1023 30.68 -6.97 21.01
C CYS A 1023 29.19 -7.26 20.79
N SER A 1024 28.51 -6.42 20.00
CA SER A 1024 27.08 -6.56 19.72
C SER A 1024 26.80 -7.76 18.82
N GLU A 1025 27.65 -7.97 17.81
CA GLU A 1025 27.62 -9.15 16.93
C GLU A 1025 27.79 -10.46 17.72
N MET A 1026 28.73 -10.51 18.68
CA MET A 1026 29.00 -11.71 19.49
C MET A 1026 27.97 -11.98 20.60
N TYR A 1027 27.33 -10.94 21.15
CA TYR A 1027 26.28 -11.07 22.17
C TYR A 1027 24.91 -10.61 21.64
N PRO A 1028 24.37 -11.25 20.57
CA PRO A 1028 23.22 -10.72 19.86
C PRO A 1028 21.95 -10.73 20.71
N LYS A 1029 21.79 -11.63 21.69
CA LYS A 1029 20.65 -11.63 22.63
C LYS A 1029 20.83 -10.62 23.78
N GLY A 1030 22.01 -10.00 23.90
CA GLY A 1030 22.46 -9.24 25.06
C GLY A 1030 23.11 -10.15 26.11
N LEU A 1031 24.10 -9.62 26.82
CA LEU A 1031 24.71 -10.22 27.99
C LEU A 1031 24.76 -9.15 29.09
N VAL A 1032 24.42 -9.51 30.33
CA VAL A 1032 24.55 -8.65 31.51
C VAL A 1032 25.60 -9.29 32.42
N ASP A 1033 26.85 -9.05 32.07
CA ASP A 1033 28.03 -9.45 32.83
C ASP A 1033 28.68 -8.17 33.40
N PRO A 1034 28.74 -8.01 34.74
CA PRO A 1034 29.29 -6.82 35.38
C PRO A 1034 30.81 -6.72 35.31
N ASP A 1035 31.51 -7.84 35.03
CA ASP A 1035 32.96 -7.90 34.92
C ASP A 1035 33.43 -7.80 33.44
N TYR A 1036 32.50 -7.88 32.48
CA TYR A 1036 32.81 -7.81 31.05
C TYR A 1036 33.43 -6.48 30.62
N ASN A 1037 34.64 -6.57 30.06
CA ASN A 1037 35.37 -5.44 29.49
C ASN A 1037 35.65 -5.66 27.99
N CYS A 1038 35.33 -4.65 27.16
CA CYS A 1038 35.51 -4.72 25.71
C CYS A 1038 37.00 -4.80 25.32
N SER A 1039 37.43 -5.99 24.87
CA SER A 1039 38.79 -6.26 24.41
C SER A 1039 39.14 -5.63 23.06
N HIS A 1040 38.16 -5.36 22.19
CA HIS A 1040 38.38 -4.72 20.88
C HIS A 1040 38.95 -3.30 21.04
N PHE A 1041 40.02 -2.97 20.32
CA PHE A 1041 40.64 -1.64 20.32
C PHE A 1041 40.41 -0.90 19.00
N GLU A 1042 40.36 -1.62 17.89
CA GLU A 1042 40.48 -1.06 16.54
C GLU A 1042 39.20 -0.41 16.02
N ASP A 1043 39.40 0.56 15.13
CA ASP A 1043 38.31 1.36 14.54
C ASP A 1043 37.32 0.49 13.75
N HIS A 1044 37.83 -0.50 13.04
CA HIS A 1044 37.02 -1.42 12.22
C HIS A 1044 36.24 -2.45 13.07
N GLU A 1045 36.79 -2.89 14.21
CA GLU A 1045 36.09 -3.77 15.16
C GLU A 1045 34.95 -3.03 15.89
N ARG A 1046 35.21 -1.78 16.27
CA ARG A 1046 34.32 -1.01 17.16
C ARG A 1046 33.30 -0.16 16.41
N GLY A 1047 33.72 0.46 15.31
CA GLY A 1047 32.91 1.36 14.51
C GLY A 1047 31.98 0.66 13.52
N PHE A 1048 31.16 1.47 12.85
CA PHE A 1048 30.16 1.00 11.88
C PHE A 1048 29.78 2.10 10.88
N SER A 1049 29.37 1.69 9.67
CA SER A 1049 28.67 2.59 8.75
C SER A 1049 27.28 2.93 9.28
N THR A 1050 26.86 4.19 9.14
CA THR A 1050 25.49 4.62 9.43
C THR A 1050 25.02 5.67 8.43
N THR A 1051 23.70 5.79 8.29
CA THR A 1051 23.03 6.94 7.68
C THR A 1051 22.35 7.70 8.81
N ILE A 1052 22.72 8.97 9.03
CA ILE A 1052 22.35 9.72 10.23
C ILE A 1052 22.00 11.18 9.88
N THR A 1053 21.17 11.83 10.69
CA THR A 1053 20.96 13.28 10.56
C THR A 1053 22.15 14.05 11.13
N HIS A 1054 22.46 15.23 10.56
CA HIS A 1054 23.54 16.08 11.08
C HIS A 1054 23.35 16.43 12.57
N ILE A 1055 22.10 16.66 13.02
CA ILE A 1055 21.76 16.97 14.42
C ILE A 1055 22.15 15.82 15.38
N GLU A 1056 21.85 14.58 15.00
CA GLU A 1056 22.22 13.40 15.80
C GLU A 1056 23.73 13.14 15.76
N LEU A 1057 24.38 13.41 14.62
CA LEU A 1057 25.83 13.28 14.48
C LEU A 1057 26.58 14.33 15.33
N GLU A 1058 26.11 15.58 15.37
CA GLU A 1058 26.63 16.60 16.29
C GLU A 1058 26.52 16.17 17.75
N ALA A 1059 25.37 15.62 18.15
CA ALA A 1059 25.16 15.12 19.51
C ALA A 1059 26.10 13.95 19.83
N ALA A 1060 26.37 13.07 18.86
CA ALA A 1060 27.33 11.98 19.00
C ALA A 1060 28.77 12.50 19.12
N LEU A 1061 29.19 13.45 18.27
CA LEU A 1061 30.51 14.09 18.33
C LEU A 1061 30.74 14.74 19.70
N ARG A 1062 29.76 15.50 20.20
CA ARG A 1062 29.79 16.09 21.56
C ARG A 1062 29.85 15.05 22.68
N ALA A 1063 29.36 13.83 22.47
CA ALA A 1063 29.43 12.72 23.42
C ALA A 1063 30.73 11.88 23.32
N GLY A 1064 31.67 12.26 22.44
CA GLY A 1064 32.98 11.61 22.25
C GLY A 1064 33.04 10.61 21.10
N TYR A 1065 32.02 10.52 20.24
CA TYR A 1065 32.10 9.73 19.00
C TYR A 1065 33.03 10.46 18.01
N ARG A 1066 33.60 9.72 17.05
CA ARG A 1066 34.36 10.30 15.95
C ARG A 1066 34.01 9.69 14.60
N VAL A 1067 34.02 10.50 13.55
CA VAL A 1067 33.89 10.03 12.17
C VAL A 1067 35.28 9.87 11.58
N THR A 1068 35.54 8.71 10.97
CA THR A 1068 36.81 8.45 10.27
C THR A 1068 36.69 8.44 8.75
N ARG A 1069 35.47 8.21 8.21
CA ARG A 1069 35.21 8.29 6.76
C ARG A 1069 33.81 8.82 6.46
N VAL A 1070 33.69 9.63 5.40
CA VAL A 1070 32.42 10.17 4.91
C VAL A 1070 32.22 9.73 3.46
N PHE A 1071 31.13 9.02 3.18
CA PHE A 1071 30.84 8.48 1.85
C PHE A 1071 30.07 9.50 1.00
N SER A 1072 28.95 10.00 1.52
CA SER A 1072 28.07 10.94 0.82
C SER A 1072 27.16 11.70 1.76
N ALA A 1073 26.59 12.82 1.29
CA ALA A 1073 25.58 13.58 2.02
C ALA A 1073 24.47 14.10 1.10
N TYR A 1074 23.26 14.19 1.64
CA TYR A 1074 22.18 15.03 1.11
C TYR A 1074 22.13 16.31 1.94
N VAL A 1075 22.46 17.45 1.31
CA VAL A 1075 22.64 18.75 1.97
C VAL A 1075 21.69 19.78 1.40
N TRP A 1076 21.05 20.56 2.27
CA TRP A 1076 20.19 21.68 1.91
C TRP A 1076 20.98 22.98 2.13
N ARG A 1077 21.65 23.46 1.08
CA ARG A 1077 22.68 24.51 1.19
C ARG A 1077 22.12 25.93 1.28
N LEU A 1078 20.90 26.19 0.83
CA LEU A 1078 20.33 27.55 0.84
C LEU A 1078 19.57 27.77 2.14
N SER A 1079 19.64 28.97 2.72
CA SER A 1079 18.81 29.31 3.89
C SER A 1079 17.31 29.17 3.61
N CYS A 1080 16.88 29.39 2.36
CA CYS A 1080 15.51 29.20 1.89
C CYS A 1080 15.13 27.75 1.54
N ASP A 1081 16.07 26.79 1.61
CA ASP A 1081 15.74 25.36 1.59
C ASP A 1081 15.21 24.86 2.95
N TRP A 1082 15.31 25.68 4.00
CA TRP A 1082 14.93 25.38 5.37
C TRP A 1082 13.80 26.31 5.86
N SER A 1083 12.97 25.80 6.77
CA SER A 1083 11.99 26.59 7.51
C SER A 1083 12.05 26.29 9.00
N GLU A 1084 12.04 27.36 9.81
CA GLU A 1084 11.85 27.30 11.27
C GLU A 1084 10.36 27.34 11.65
N SER A 1085 9.50 27.83 10.73
CA SER A 1085 8.08 28.11 10.91
C SER A 1085 7.14 27.01 10.41
N LEU A 1086 7.64 25.99 9.71
CA LEU A 1086 6.85 24.98 8.97
C LEU A 1086 5.65 24.40 9.74
N PHE A 1087 5.79 24.20 11.05
CA PHE A 1087 4.72 23.66 11.91
C PHE A 1087 4.05 24.72 12.81
N HIS A 1088 4.55 25.96 12.88
CA HIS A 1088 4.13 26.99 13.84
C HIS A 1088 2.64 27.28 13.78
N SER A 1089 2.09 27.62 12.60
CA SER A 1089 0.67 27.95 12.41
C SER A 1089 -0.27 26.83 12.88
N TYR A 1090 0.12 25.58 12.66
CA TYR A 1090 -0.64 24.40 13.11
C TYR A 1090 -0.48 24.18 14.63
N LEU A 1091 0.76 24.20 15.14
CA LEU A 1091 1.06 23.90 16.53
C LEU A 1091 0.55 24.99 17.47
N PHE A 1092 0.80 26.27 17.19
CA PHE A 1092 0.30 27.38 18.01
C PHE A 1092 -1.21 27.33 18.15
N LYS A 1093 -1.94 27.01 17.07
CA LYS A 1093 -3.39 26.87 17.11
C LYS A 1093 -3.84 25.75 18.03
N PHE A 1094 -3.37 24.51 17.85
CA PHE A 1094 -3.84 23.42 18.70
C PHE A 1094 -3.25 23.44 20.11
N LEU A 1095 -2.08 24.06 20.35
CA LEU A 1095 -1.61 24.35 21.70
C LEU A 1095 -2.51 25.39 22.39
N LYS A 1096 -2.89 26.48 21.71
CA LYS A 1096 -3.83 27.48 22.23
C LYS A 1096 -5.15 26.85 22.63
N ILE A 1097 -5.77 26.10 21.71
CA ILE A 1097 -7.03 25.40 21.96
C ILE A 1097 -6.89 24.41 23.13
N LYS A 1098 -5.76 23.69 23.24
CA LYS A 1098 -5.50 22.74 24.34
C LYS A 1098 -5.39 23.41 25.70
N GLU A 1099 -4.68 24.54 25.81
CA GLU A 1099 -4.55 25.26 27.09
C GLU A 1099 -5.85 25.99 27.45
N GLU A 1100 -6.48 26.72 26.51
CA GLU A 1100 -7.76 27.40 26.74
C GLU A 1100 -8.85 26.42 27.18
N ALA A 1101 -9.00 25.29 26.47
CA ALA A 1101 -9.97 24.24 26.80
C ALA A 1101 -9.58 23.39 28.04
N SER A 1102 -8.41 23.63 28.65
CA SER A 1102 -8.09 23.07 29.97
C SER A 1102 -8.71 23.89 31.11
N GLY A 1103 -9.07 25.16 30.88
CA GLY A 1103 -9.45 26.09 31.92
C GLY A 1103 -8.28 26.50 32.82
N TYR A 1104 -8.55 27.41 33.77
CA TYR A 1104 -7.54 27.85 34.72
C TYR A 1104 -7.17 26.73 35.73
N PRO A 1105 -5.90 26.63 36.17
CA PRO A 1105 -5.51 25.71 37.23
C PRO A 1105 -6.28 25.97 38.55
N ALA A 1106 -6.53 24.94 39.34
CA ALA A 1106 -7.30 25.05 40.59
C ALA A 1106 -6.82 26.17 41.54
N LYS A 1107 -5.51 26.39 41.65
CA LYS A 1107 -4.92 27.50 42.44
C LYS A 1107 -5.32 28.91 41.98
N CYS A 1108 -5.85 29.08 40.77
CA CYS A 1108 -6.36 30.33 40.21
C CYS A 1108 -7.90 30.44 40.35
N LEU A 1109 -8.54 29.38 40.85
CA LEU A 1109 -9.99 29.22 41.07
C LEU A 1109 -10.30 28.90 42.55
N GLU A 1110 -9.32 29.09 43.44
CA GLU A 1110 -9.42 28.81 44.87
C GLU A 1110 -10.51 29.66 45.54
N ASP A 1111 -11.21 29.06 46.50
CA ASP A 1111 -12.25 29.73 47.29
C ASP A 1111 -11.60 30.58 48.40
N GLY A 1112 -12.21 31.73 48.70
CA GLY A 1112 -11.73 32.64 49.76
C GLY A 1112 -10.56 33.57 49.39
N ILE A 1113 -9.99 33.49 48.18
CA ILE A 1113 -9.05 34.51 47.67
C ILE A 1113 -9.80 35.77 47.19
N SER A 1114 -9.17 36.94 47.31
CA SER A 1114 -9.70 38.19 46.75
C SER A 1114 -9.66 38.17 45.22
N GLU A 1115 -10.55 38.95 44.59
CA GLU A 1115 -10.64 38.97 43.12
C GLU A 1115 -9.38 39.56 42.47
N GLU A 1116 -8.72 40.54 43.09
CA GLU A 1116 -7.42 41.07 42.65
C GLU A 1116 -6.33 39.97 42.63
N GLU A 1117 -6.26 39.12 43.66
CA GLU A 1117 -5.31 37.99 43.70
C GLU A 1117 -5.74 36.89 42.71
N ARG A 1118 -7.04 36.72 42.46
CA ARG A 1118 -7.56 35.82 41.40
C ARG A 1118 -7.11 36.28 40.02
N GLU A 1119 -7.38 37.53 39.65
CA GLU A 1119 -6.97 38.14 38.37
C GLU A 1119 -5.45 38.05 38.18
N LYS A 1120 -4.69 38.42 39.21
CA LYS A 1120 -3.22 38.33 39.22
C LYS A 1120 -2.71 36.90 39.03
N ARG A 1121 -3.32 35.89 39.66
CA ARG A 1121 -2.99 34.47 39.44
C ARG A 1121 -3.40 33.97 38.05
N GLN A 1122 -4.49 34.50 37.48
CA GLN A 1122 -4.93 34.20 36.12
C GLN A 1122 -3.98 34.80 35.07
N GLN A 1123 -3.62 36.08 35.21
CA GLN A 1123 -2.66 36.75 34.34
C GLN A 1123 -1.28 36.06 34.41
N GLN A 1124 -0.77 35.75 35.62
CA GLN A 1124 0.44 34.96 35.78
C GLN A 1124 0.37 33.58 35.09
N HIS A 1125 -0.80 32.94 35.00
CA HIS A 1125 -0.96 31.69 34.25
C HIS A 1125 -0.81 31.92 32.74
N ILE A 1126 -1.44 32.96 32.19
CA ILE A 1126 -1.31 33.36 30.78
C ILE A 1126 0.16 33.68 30.44
N ASP A 1127 0.83 34.48 31.27
CA ASP A 1127 2.23 34.85 31.09
C ASP A 1127 3.17 33.64 31.17
N ASN A 1128 2.91 32.71 32.09
CA ASN A 1128 3.65 31.45 32.17
C ASN A 1128 3.47 30.57 30.92
N CYS A 1129 2.26 30.51 30.36
CA CYS A 1129 1.98 29.76 29.14
C CYS A 1129 2.67 30.42 27.94
N TYR A 1130 2.62 31.74 27.81
CA TYR A 1130 3.35 32.48 26.77
C TYR A 1130 4.87 32.32 26.90
N ALA A 1131 5.43 32.44 28.11
CA ALA A 1131 6.86 32.27 28.35
C ALA A 1131 7.37 30.89 27.88
N LYS A 1132 6.62 29.82 28.20
CA LYS A 1132 6.98 28.41 27.92
C LYS A 1132 6.69 27.95 26.49
N SER A 1133 5.57 28.39 25.90
CA SER A 1133 5.06 27.84 24.62
C SER A 1133 5.01 28.85 23.47
N LYS A 1134 5.25 30.14 23.75
CA LYS A 1134 5.05 31.30 22.87
C LYS A 1134 3.61 31.53 22.38
N VAL A 1135 2.66 30.72 22.85
CA VAL A 1135 1.22 30.89 22.60
C VAL A 1135 0.65 31.99 23.50
N ARG A 1136 -0.14 32.91 22.91
CA ARG A 1136 -0.97 33.86 23.67
C ARG A 1136 -2.41 33.35 23.79
N LEU A 1137 -2.84 33.09 25.02
CA LEU A 1137 -4.20 32.67 25.37
C LEU A 1137 -5.13 33.89 25.46
N GLU A 1138 -6.40 33.72 25.12
CA GLU A 1138 -7.44 34.74 25.31
C GLU A 1138 -8.22 34.44 26.60
N ALA A 1139 -8.11 35.29 27.63
CA ALA A 1139 -8.76 35.07 28.92
C ALA A 1139 -10.27 34.70 28.84
N PRO A 1140 -11.11 35.32 27.96
CA PRO A 1140 -12.52 34.94 27.81
C PRO A 1140 -12.76 33.50 27.28
N ARG A 1141 -11.74 32.89 26.65
CA ARG A 1141 -11.75 31.51 26.11
C ARG A 1141 -11.19 30.47 27.08
N ILE A 1142 -10.49 30.85 28.15
CA ILE A 1142 -9.89 29.92 29.13
C ILE A 1142 -11.00 29.32 30.02
N LYS A 1143 -11.61 28.22 29.55
CA LYS A 1143 -12.78 27.57 30.16
C LYS A 1143 -12.68 26.05 29.96
N PRO A 1144 -12.95 25.21 30.98
CA PRO A 1144 -12.89 23.76 30.84
C PRO A 1144 -13.80 23.25 29.72
N ASN A 1145 -13.22 22.60 28.71
CA ASN A 1145 -13.94 21.95 27.62
C ASN A 1145 -13.22 20.63 27.25
N PRO A 1146 -13.57 19.50 27.91
CA PRO A 1146 -12.86 18.24 27.75
C PRO A 1146 -12.80 17.74 26.30
N GLY A 1147 -13.87 17.93 25.51
CA GLY A 1147 -13.95 17.46 24.13
C GLY A 1147 -13.07 18.27 23.17
N LEU A 1148 -13.09 19.59 23.29
CA LEU A 1148 -12.24 20.48 22.51
C LEU A 1148 -10.75 20.30 22.87
N ARG A 1149 -10.46 20.10 24.17
CA ARG A 1149 -9.13 19.75 24.67
C ARG A 1149 -8.64 18.39 24.15
N TYR A 1150 -9.51 17.38 24.09
CA TYR A 1150 -9.21 16.08 23.51
C TYR A 1150 -8.85 16.21 22.03
N ILE A 1151 -9.67 16.91 21.23
CA ILE A 1151 -9.41 17.18 19.81
C ILE A 1151 -8.05 17.87 19.63
N ALA A 1152 -7.77 18.90 20.43
CA ALA A 1152 -6.51 19.63 20.35
C ALA A 1152 -5.29 18.75 20.66
N LYS A 1153 -5.35 17.95 21.74
CA LYS A 1153 -4.29 16.97 22.07
C LYS A 1153 -4.11 15.93 20.96
N LEU A 1154 -5.21 15.43 20.40
CA LEU A 1154 -5.21 14.43 19.33
C LEU A 1154 -4.61 14.99 18.04
N CYS A 1155 -4.95 16.23 17.66
CA CYS A 1155 -4.38 16.91 16.48
C CYS A 1155 -2.86 17.13 16.61
N LEU A 1156 -2.39 17.59 17.76
CA LEU A 1156 -0.95 17.76 18.03
C LEU A 1156 -0.17 16.44 17.88
N ASN A 1157 -0.71 15.35 18.42
CA ASN A 1157 -0.02 14.05 18.43
C ASN A 1157 -0.12 13.29 17.09
N SER A 1158 -1.18 13.51 16.30
CA SER A 1158 -1.47 12.70 15.11
C SER A 1158 -0.73 13.13 13.83
N LEU A 1159 -0.16 14.34 13.78
CA LEU A 1159 0.43 14.88 12.55
C LEU A 1159 1.76 14.21 12.17
N TRP A 1160 2.71 14.11 13.11
CA TRP A 1160 4.10 13.71 12.82
C TRP A 1160 4.20 12.33 12.14
N GLY A 1161 3.44 11.34 12.63
CA GLY A 1161 3.42 9.99 12.06
C GLY A 1161 2.96 9.90 10.60
N ARG A 1162 2.36 10.96 10.04
CA ARG A 1162 1.99 11.02 8.62
C ARG A 1162 3.20 11.27 7.69
N PHE A 1163 4.22 11.98 8.17
CA PHE A 1163 5.48 12.17 7.44
C PHE A 1163 6.34 10.90 7.43
N ALA A 1164 6.22 10.07 8.48
CA ALA A 1164 6.93 8.81 8.65
C ALA A 1164 6.35 7.61 7.88
N LEU A 1165 5.42 7.83 6.93
CA LEU A 1165 4.75 6.76 6.21
C LEU A 1165 5.69 6.02 5.24
N ARG A 1166 5.49 4.70 5.11
CA ARG A 1166 6.24 3.87 4.17
C ARG A 1166 5.84 4.21 2.74
N ASN A 1167 6.80 4.52 1.88
CA ASN A 1167 6.59 4.81 0.44
C ASN A 1167 6.04 3.63 -0.37
N ARG A 1168 6.03 2.42 0.22
CA ARG A 1168 5.40 1.21 -0.34
C ARG A 1168 4.58 0.54 0.75
N LEU A 1169 3.36 0.15 0.39
CA LEU A 1169 2.41 -0.60 1.21
C LEU A 1169 1.88 -1.76 0.36
N THR A 1170 1.53 -2.88 1.00
CA THR A 1170 0.78 -3.96 0.35
C THR A 1170 -0.56 -3.40 -0.11
N LYS A 1171 -0.94 -3.70 -1.36
CA LYS A 1171 -2.27 -3.49 -1.90
C LYS A 1171 -3.09 -4.76 -1.74
N THR A 1172 -4.41 -4.60 -1.68
CA THR A 1172 -5.38 -5.70 -1.74
C THR A 1172 -6.37 -5.37 -2.85
N GLU A 1173 -6.65 -6.34 -3.72
CA GLU A 1173 -7.53 -6.18 -4.87
C GLU A 1173 -8.42 -7.42 -4.99
N ILE A 1174 -9.73 -7.25 -5.18
CA ILE A 1174 -10.65 -8.38 -5.36
C ILE A 1174 -10.94 -8.53 -6.84
N VAL A 1175 -10.58 -9.69 -7.39
CA VAL A 1175 -10.78 -10.04 -8.80
C VAL A 1175 -11.88 -11.10 -8.93
N ASP A 1176 -12.68 -10.95 -9.98
CA ASP A 1176 -13.81 -11.84 -10.30
C ASP A 1176 -13.76 -12.37 -11.74
N ASN A 1177 -12.59 -12.24 -12.37
CA ASN A 1177 -12.33 -12.76 -13.71
C ASN A 1177 -10.85 -13.12 -13.93
N ASP A 1178 -10.73 -14.10 -14.79
CA ASP A 1178 -9.55 -14.83 -15.26
C ASP A 1178 -8.50 -13.89 -15.86
N ALA A 1179 -8.95 -12.86 -16.58
CA ALA A 1179 -8.07 -11.93 -17.28
C ALA A 1179 -7.45 -10.89 -16.35
N ASP A 1180 -8.15 -10.43 -15.31
CA ASP A 1180 -7.60 -9.50 -14.31
C ASP A 1180 -6.70 -10.21 -13.30
N LEU A 1181 -7.07 -11.42 -12.85
CA LEU A 1181 -6.15 -12.29 -12.10
C LEU A 1181 -4.90 -12.58 -12.95
N GLY A 1182 -5.07 -13.04 -14.19
CA GLY A 1182 -3.99 -13.32 -15.12
C GLY A 1182 -3.07 -12.12 -15.39
N LYS A 1183 -3.59 -10.88 -15.41
CA LYS A 1183 -2.77 -9.65 -15.50
C LYS A 1183 -1.92 -9.43 -14.26
N LEU A 1184 -2.45 -9.66 -13.06
CA LEU A 1184 -1.70 -9.52 -11.80
C LEU A 1184 -0.65 -10.64 -11.66
N LEU A 1185 -1.02 -11.88 -11.99
CA LEU A 1185 -0.09 -13.02 -12.03
C LEU A 1185 1.03 -12.82 -13.06
N ASN A 1186 0.76 -12.18 -14.19
CA ASN A 1186 1.75 -11.90 -15.24
C ASN A 1186 2.43 -10.53 -15.14
N ASP A 1187 2.09 -9.66 -14.18
CA ASP A 1187 2.85 -8.42 -14.00
C ASP A 1187 4.14 -8.68 -13.21
N ASP A 1188 5.26 -8.81 -13.92
CA ASP A 1188 6.58 -8.97 -13.31
C ASP A 1188 7.06 -7.77 -12.47
N LYS A 1189 6.29 -6.67 -12.43
CA LYS A 1189 6.47 -5.56 -11.48
C LYS A 1189 5.80 -5.78 -10.12
N VAL A 1190 5.00 -6.83 -9.91
CA VAL A 1190 4.37 -7.12 -8.62
C VAL A 1190 4.92 -8.38 -7.95
N GLU A 1191 5.00 -8.34 -6.63
CA GLU A 1191 5.23 -9.49 -5.76
C GLU A 1191 3.89 -9.80 -5.10
N LEU A 1192 3.32 -10.96 -5.44
CA LEU A 1192 2.14 -11.48 -4.76
C LEU A 1192 2.50 -11.81 -3.31
N SER A 1193 1.63 -11.45 -2.38
CA SER A 1193 1.82 -11.63 -0.93
C SER A 1193 0.77 -12.58 -0.33
N SER A 1194 -0.43 -12.63 -0.89
CA SER A 1194 -1.40 -13.73 -0.71
C SER A 1194 -2.31 -13.81 -1.96
N LEU A 1195 -2.93 -14.96 -2.16
CA LEU A 1195 -3.98 -15.17 -3.15
C LEU A 1195 -5.09 -16.01 -2.51
N ASP A 1196 -6.04 -15.33 -1.88
CA ASP A 1196 -7.04 -15.95 -1.03
C ASP A 1196 -8.34 -16.18 -1.82
N GLN A 1197 -8.77 -17.43 -2.04
CA GLN A 1197 -10.08 -17.69 -2.62
C GLN A 1197 -11.16 -17.37 -1.58
N LEU A 1198 -11.97 -16.32 -1.85
CA LEU A 1198 -13.04 -15.89 -0.95
C LEU A 1198 -14.35 -16.65 -1.19
N THR A 1199 -14.59 -17.02 -2.45
CA THR A 1199 -15.74 -17.79 -2.96
C THR A 1199 -15.36 -18.42 -4.30
N ASP A 1200 -16.21 -19.26 -4.88
CA ASP A 1200 -16.07 -19.80 -6.25
C ASP A 1200 -15.89 -18.71 -7.33
N ARG A 1201 -16.34 -17.47 -7.04
CA ARG A 1201 -16.30 -16.33 -7.96
C ARG A 1201 -15.20 -15.31 -7.65
N PHE A 1202 -14.88 -15.10 -6.37
CA PHE A 1202 -14.03 -13.98 -5.93
C PHE A 1202 -12.72 -14.44 -5.32
N TRP A 1203 -11.62 -13.87 -5.81
CA TRP A 1203 -10.28 -14.03 -5.27
C TRP A 1203 -9.76 -12.70 -4.72
N MET A 1204 -9.13 -12.73 -3.56
CA MET A 1204 -8.42 -11.60 -2.98
C MET A 1204 -6.93 -11.71 -3.31
N VAL A 1205 -6.41 -10.77 -4.09
CA VAL A 1205 -4.99 -10.69 -4.44
C VAL A 1205 -4.35 -9.63 -3.56
N CYS A 1206 -3.47 -10.04 -2.66
CA CYS A 1206 -2.60 -9.09 -1.97
C CYS A 1206 -1.25 -9.01 -2.69
N TYR A 1207 -0.76 -7.82 -2.99
CA TYR A 1207 0.51 -7.64 -3.71
C TYR A 1207 1.26 -6.37 -3.34
N LYS A 1208 2.58 -6.40 -3.50
CA LYS A 1208 3.48 -5.25 -3.40
C LYS A 1208 4.04 -4.96 -4.79
N THR A 1209 4.49 -3.73 -5.06
CA THR A 1209 5.39 -3.51 -6.21
C THR A 1209 6.76 -4.09 -5.86
N LYS A 1210 7.31 -4.98 -6.71
CA LYS A 1210 8.69 -5.46 -6.58
C LYS A 1210 9.65 -4.28 -6.55
N ASP A 1211 10.75 -4.42 -5.82
CA ASP A 1211 11.85 -3.47 -5.97
C ASP A 1211 12.62 -3.74 -7.28
N GLU A 1212 13.16 -2.67 -7.87
CA GLU A 1212 14.15 -2.78 -8.93
C GLU A 1212 15.59 -2.77 -8.37
N HIS A 1213 15.79 -2.63 -7.04
CA HIS A 1213 17.11 -2.55 -6.39
C HIS A 1213 17.27 -3.23 -5.01
N VAL A 1214 16.23 -3.79 -4.41
CA VAL A 1214 16.36 -4.60 -3.17
C VAL A 1214 16.31 -6.08 -3.53
N VAL A 1215 17.50 -6.65 -3.69
CA VAL A 1215 17.76 -7.99 -3.13
C VAL A 1215 17.89 -7.76 -1.63
N GLN A 1216 16.96 -8.28 -0.84
CA GLN A 1216 17.14 -8.36 0.61
C GLN A 1216 17.84 -9.69 0.91
N VAL A 1217 18.77 -9.64 1.86
CA VAL A 1217 19.53 -10.80 2.36
C VAL A 1217 18.56 -11.82 2.96
#